data_AF-A0A1I5M329-F1
#
_entry.id   AF-A0A1I5M329-F1
#
_cell.length_a   1.000
_cell.length_b   1.000
_cell.length_c   1.000
_cell.angle_alpha   90.00
_cell.angle_beta   90.00
_cell.angle_gamma   90.00
#
_symmetry.space_group_name_H-M   'P 1'
#
loop_
_entity.id
_entity.type
_entity.pdbx_description
1 polymer ?
#
loop_
_entity_poly.entity_id
_entity_poly.type
_entity_poly.pdbx_seq_one_letter_code
_entity_poly.pdbx_strand_id
1 'polypeptide(L)'
;MSFIQTMRWFGPQDSVSLMDIRQAGCSGIVSALHQIPVGEVWTSEAVLERKQIIEEQNQTFSPLHWVVVESLPVHEDIKKGLPSREQYIRNYIESLRNLAANNIYTVCYNFMPVLDWSRTDLNYTMPDGSKALRFVWEDFALFDLFILKRPAAKSDYDEKTIENAEKRFRAMDKTELEKLTNTVLLGLPGSEEAFELSSFQQLLDNYKEIDDQKLRENLYYFLRAIGPAAEELGIKLCIHPDDPPKSLLGLPRVVSTEADLIQLTQAYDSVANGITFCTGSLGVRPDNDLAGIVSRLGDKIHFVHLRATKREEDPRNFHEADHLTGDVDMYEVIKALSIEGKKRVSAGRTDIDIPMRPDHGHQMLDDLQKKTYPGYSIIGRLKGLAELRGVEMAVLRSLQTILLIFCSFLPALADDGYRLWLKYDLIQDVKLRADYARSFTFISTSSDSPMMKVTVAELEKGLKGLLGNSPAITRQANVQKPGIILKIDKNETPDEEAYHLFRKNGQTIISSRTEKGLLYGAFTLLRAIQTHQNLDKLDLSDSPKIQHRILNHWDNTNGSIERGYAGESLWKWYDLPDNTDPRYVDYARANASIGINGTVVNNVNASARFLTEEYLLKVKELANIFRPYNIKVFLSVRFSAPKNIGGLATSDPLDPEVRKWWKEKAKEIYGIIPDFGGFLVKANSEGEPGPQDYGRSHADGANMLAEAVEPFGGIVMWRAFVYKANPNGDRTKEAYEDFKPLDGQFNKNVIVQVKNGPVDFQPREPFHPLFGAMPQTPIMMEFQITQEYLGFATHWVYLAPMFKECLDTDTYAEGKGSTVAKVIDGSLHGYKITGIAGVANTGSDRNWCGHPMNQANWYAFGRLAWDYALSSEKIADEWTRMTLTNQPGSVQTIKQIMLQSRENTVNYMTPLGLHHIMGHNLHFGPMPWLSKSARPDWTSIYYHKADSLGIGFNRSASGSNSVGLYAKEIRKQWGNAGTCPPEYLLWFHHVSWDYKLSSGKTLWDELCSRYYQGESAVENMQNQWNSVKKDIDPELFRFVAGKLKVQQKEALWWRDACVLYFQQFARKPIPAPYQKPQRSLEDVKKLAEIYQLR
;
A
#
# COMPACT_ATOMS: atom_id res chain seq x y z
N MET A 1 18.56 -2.99 -14.78
CA MET A 1 19.76 -2.89 -15.63
C MET A 1 20.36 -4.27 -15.69
N SER A 2 20.72 -4.71 -16.89
CA SER A 2 21.49 -5.92 -17.15
C SER A 2 22.65 -5.47 -18.04
N PHE A 3 23.90 -5.84 -17.75
CA PHE A 3 24.97 -5.57 -18.71
C PHE A 3 24.65 -6.21 -20.06
N ILE A 4 25.11 -5.59 -21.16
CA ILE A 4 25.14 -6.27 -22.45
C ILE A 4 26.36 -7.19 -22.42
N GLN A 5 26.11 -8.48 -22.33
CA GLN A 5 27.17 -9.49 -22.21
C GLN A 5 27.84 -9.68 -23.56
N THR A 6 29.14 -9.34 -23.64
CA THR A 6 29.89 -9.36 -24.90
C THR A 6 31.20 -10.14 -24.81
N MET A 7 31.69 -10.57 -25.97
CA MET A 7 33.04 -11.12 -26.14
C MET A 7 33.73 -10.50 -27.36
N ARG A 8 35.07 -10.42 -27.30
CA ARG A 8 35.89 -10.04 -28.45
C ARG A 8 35.97 -11.17 -29.47
N TRP A 9 35.77 -10.82 -30.74
CA TRP A 9 35.92 -11.70 -31.89
C TRP A 9 36.79 -10.99 -32.94
N PHE A 10 37.89 -11.61 -33.34
CA PHE A 10 38.89 -10.97 -34.20
C PHE A 10 38.52 -10.99 -35.69
N GLY A 11 37.53 -11.79 -36.08
CA GLY A 11 37.01 -11.90 -37.43
C GLY A 11 36.93 -13.34 -37.91
N PRO A 12 36.64 -13.58 -39.21
CA PRO A 12 36.39 -14.92 -39.74
C PRO A 12 37.52 -15.96 -39.55
N GLN A 13 38.74 -15.50 -39.28
CA GLN A 13 39.91 -16.36 -39.03
C GLN A 13 40.13 -16.67 -37.54
N ASP A 14 39.30 -16.13 -36.65
CA ASP A 14 39.40 -16.41 -35.22
C ASP A 14 39.07 -17.89 -34.95
N SER A 15 39.93 -18.54 -34.16
CA SER A 15 39.73 -19.92 -33.69
C SER A 15 38.43 -20.11 -32.90
N VAL A 16 37.92 -19.02 -32.31
CA VAL A 16 36.64 -18.99 -31.58
C VAL A 16 35.53 -18.62 -32.56
N SER A 17 34.57 -19.52 -32.73
CA SER A 17 33.45 -19.27 -33.63
C SER A 17 32.40 -18.34 -32.99
N LEU A 18 31.64 -17.64 -33.83
CA LEU A 18 30.49 -16.85 -33.36
C LEU A 18 29.44 -17.72 -32.65
N MET A 19 29.33 -19.01 -33.02
CA MET A 19 28.44 -19.95 -32.36
C MET A 19 28.91 -20.27 -30.94
N ASP A 20 30.21 -20.44 -30.71
CA ASP A 20 30.73 -20.66 -29.36
C ASP A 20 30.42 -19.45 -28.45
N ILE A 21 30.53 -18.24 -28.98
CA ILE A 21 30.19 -17.00 -28.26
C ILE A 21 28.69 -16.93 -27.94
N ARG A 22 27.81 -17.36 -28.86
CA ARG A 22 26.37 -17.48 -28.59
C ARG A 22 26.10 -18.49 -27.49
N GLN A 23 26.76 -19.65 -27.51
CA GLN A 23 26.60 -20.69 -26.49
C GLN A 23 27.10 -20.25 -25.11
N ALA A 24 28.08 -19.34 -25.06
CA ALA A 24 28.49 -18.70 -23.82
C ALA A 24 27.43 -17.74 -23.21
N GLY A 25 26.36 -17.45 -23.96
CA GLY A 25 25.25 -16.60 -23.51
C GLY A 25 25.48 -15.12 -23.73
N CYS A 26 26.37 -14.75 -24.67
CA CYS A 26 26.55 -13.36 -25.09
C CYS A 26 25.42 -12.90 -26.03
N SER A 27 25.05 -11.63 -25.94
CA SER A 27 24.14 -10.96 -26.87
C SER A 27 24.83 -9.90 -27.71
N GLY A 28 26.09 -9.55 -27.39
CA GLY A 28 26.91 -8.63 -28.18
C GLY A 28 28.29 -9.16 -28.52
N ILE A 29 28.86 -8.58 -29.58
CA ILE A 29 30.23 -8.78 -30.04
C ILE A 29 31.00 -7.47 -29.97
N VAL A 30 32.24 -7.59 -29.52
CA VAL A 30 33.28 -6.58 -29.64
C VAL A 30 34.17 -7.00 -30.81
N SER A 31 34.28 -6.17 -31.85
CA SER A 31 35.04 -6.52 -33.06
C SER A 31 35.68 -5.27 -33.68
N ALA A 32 36.61 -5.47 -34.62
CA ALA A 32 37.24 -4.43 -35.42
C ALA A 32 37.49 -4.92 -36.86
N LEU A 33 37.86 -4.00 -37.76
CA LEU A 33 38.21 -4.29 -39.15
C LEU A 33 39.73 -4.33 -39.32
N HIS A 34 40.36 -5.40 -38.84
CA HIS A 34 41.83 -5.57 -38.87
C HIS A 34 42.43 -5.59 -40.27
N GLN A 35 41.61 -5.86 -41.31
CA GLN A 35 42.05 -5.84 -42.70
C GLN A 35 42.24 -4.43 -43.28
N ILE A 36 41.75 -3.39 -42.59
CA ILE A 36 41.89 -2.00 -43.02
C ILE A 36 43.14 -1.40 -42.36
N PRO A 37 44.09 -0.84 -43.14
CA PRO A 37 45.29 -0.21 -42.58
C PRO A 37 44.96 0.91 -41.59
N VAL A 38 45.80 1.09 -40.57
CA VAL A 38 45.63 2.14 -39.57
C VAL A 38 45.65 3.52 -40.24
N GLY A 39 44.67 4.37 -39.91
CA GLY A 39 44.55 5.72 -40.47
C GLY A 39 43.74 5.80 -41.77
N GLU A 40 43.42 4.68 -42.41
CA GLU A 40 42.50 4.62 -43.55
C GLU A 40 41.03 4.68 -43.10
N VAL A 41 40.16 5.14 -43.99
CA VAL A 41 38.72 5.24 -43.71
C VAL A 41 38.10 3.84 -43.67
N TRP A 42 37.39 3.53 -42.58
CA TRP A 42 36.51 2.37 -42.54
C TRP A 42 35.27 2.68 -43.37
N THR A 43 35.16 2.08 -44.56
CA THR A 43 34.02 2.31 -45.45
C THR A 43 32.74 1.70 -44.88
N SER A 44 31.59 2.28 -45.21
CA SER A 44 30.28 1.77 -44.77
C SER A 44 30.06 0.33 -45.23
N GLU A 45 30.55 -0.04 -46.42
CA GLU A 45 30.45 -1.39 -46.97
C GLU A 45 31.20 -2.42 -46.12
N ALA A 46 32.43 -2.10 -45.70
CA ALA A 46 33.24 -3.01 -44.88
C ALA A 46 32.65 -3.17 -43.46
N VAL A 47 32.08 -2.09 -42.91
CA VAL A 47 31.34 -2.14 -41.63
C VAL A 47 30.10 -3.02 -41.77
N LEU A 48 29.31 -2.82 -42.83
CA LEU A 48 28.10 -3.60 -43.07
C LEU A 48 28.41 -5.09 -43.29
N GLU A 49 29.44 -5.41 -44.08
CA GLU A 49 29.89 -6.79 -44.32
C GLU A 49 30.21 -7.50 -43.00
N ARG A 50 31.05 -6.87 -42.15
CA ARG A 50 31.38 -7.44 -40.84
C ARG A 50 30.15 -7.61 -39.95
N LYS A 51 29.24 -6.63 -39.95
CA LYS A 51 27.99 -6.71 -39.19
C LYS A 51 27.12 -7.87 -39.67
N GLN A 52 26.97 -8.04 -40.98
CA GLN A 52 26.20 -9.14 -41.56
C GLN A 52 26.77 -10.50 -41.18
N ILE A 53 28.10 -10.68 -41.18
CA ILE A 53 28.73 -11.93 -40.73
C ILE A 53 28.39 -12.22 -39.25
N ILE A 54 28.47 -11.21 -38.37
CA ILE A 54 28.16 -11.37 -36.94
C ILE A 54 26.67 -11.74 -36.73
N GLU A 55 25.79 -11.11 -37.50
CA GLU A 55 24.34 -11.18 -37.32
C GLU A 55 23.64 -12.25 -38.19
N GLU A 56 24.38 -12.94 -39.06
CA GLU A 56 23.86 -13.85 -40.12
C GLU A 56 22.81 -14.84 -39.60
N GLN A 57 23.02 -15.39 -38.40
CA GLN A 57 22.18 -16.45 -37.85
C GLN A 57 21.17 -15.98 -36.79
N ASN A 58 20.91 -14.68 -36.66
CA ASN A 58 19.99 -14.11 -35.66
C ASN A 58 18.53 -14.54 -35.82
N GLN A 59 18.13 -15.04 -36.99
CA GLN A 59 16.77 -15.56 -37.20
C GLN A 59 16.59 -17.01 -36.68
N THR A 60 17.69 -17.74 -36.52
CA THR A 60 17.68 -19.17 -36.16
C THR A 60 18.11 -19.41 -34.71
N PHE A 61 19.05 -18.61 -34.19
CA PHE A 61 19.62 -18.77 -32.85
C PHE A 61 19.49 -17.49 -32.02
N SER A 62 19.81 -17.58 -30.72
CA SER A 62 19.83 -16.44 -29.78
C SER A 62 20.56 -15.24 -30.38
N PRO A 63 19.93 -14.05 -30.50
CA PRO A 63 20.51 -12.91 -31.21
C PRO A 63 21.87 -12.47 -30.68
N LEU A 64 22.75 -12.10 -31.61
CA LEU A 64 24.08 -11.60 -31.35
C LEU A 64 24.28 -10.38 -32.24
N HIS A 65 24.73 -9.27 -31.67
CA HIS A 65 24.87 -7.99 -32.38
C HIS A 65 26.29 -7.46 -32.32
N TRP A 66 26.73 -6.71 -33.33
CA TRP A 66 27.97 -5.95 -33.18
C TRP A 66 27.70 -4.70 -32.34
N VAL A 67 28.15 -4.72 -31.08
CA VAL A 67 27.79 -3.69 -30.08
C VAL A 67 28.92 -2.69 -29.84
N VAL A 68 30.18 -3.14 -29.91
CA VAL A 68 31.36 -2.30 -29.63
C VAL A 68 32.42 -2.48 -30.70
N VAL A 69 33.00 -1.36 -31.15
CA VAL A 69 34.25 -1.38 -31.91
C VAL A 69 35.42 -1.40 -30.93
N GLU A 70 36.27 -2.43 -30.94
CA GLU A 70 37.54 -2.40 -30.19
C GLU A 70 38.70 -2.99 -31.01
N SER A 71 39.69 -2.20 -31.42
CA SER A 71 39.70 -0.73 -31.44
C SER A 71 39.45 -0.18 -32.84
N LEU A 72 38.93 1.04 -32.91
CA LEU A 72 39.19 1.89 -34.06
C LEU A 72 40.60 2.49 -33.83
N PRO A 73 41.63 2.07 -34.58
CA PRO A 73 43.00 2.40 -34.23
C PRO A 73 43.32 3.88 -34.50
N VAL A 74 44.07 4.50 -33.59
CA VAL A 74 44.54 5.88 -33.74
C VAL A 74 45.93 5.88 -34.38
N HIS A 75 46.07 6.61 -35.49
CA HIS A 75 47.33 6.66 -36.24
C HIS A 75 48.47 7.31 -35.44
N GLU A 76 49.69 6.80 -35.56
CA GLU A 76 50.87 7.25 -34.80
C GLU A 76 51.18 8.74 -35.01
N ASP A 77 50.94 9.30 -36.20
CA ASP A 77 51.14 10.73 -36.46
C ASP A 77 50.20 11.63 -35.62
N ILE A 78 49.03 11.13 -35.23
CA ILE A 78 48.14 11.82 -34.28
C ILE A 78 48.78 11.80 -32.89
N LYS A 79 49.25 10.64 -32.44
CA LYS A 79 49.93 10.47 -31.13
C LYS A 79 51.19 11.33 -31.02
N LYS A 80 51.96 11.42 -32.11
CA LYS A 80 53.19 12.24 -32.22
C LYS A 80 52.93 13.74 -32.43
N GLY A 81 51.73 14.12 -32.85
CA GLY A 81 51.40 15.53 -33.14
C GLY A 81 52.03 16.07 -34.43
N LEU A 82 52.29 15.22 -35.43
CA LEU A 82 52.87 15.63 -36.71
C LEU A 82 51.84 16.36 -37.60
N PRO A 83 52.27 17.19 -38.58
CA PRO A 83 51.34 17.94 -39.43
C PRO A 83 50.31 17.09 -40.20
N SER A 84 50.67 15.85 -40.55
CA SER A 84 49.80 14.86 -41.20
C SER A 84 48.61 14.43 -40.34
N ARG A 85 48.63 14.68 -39.03
CA ARG A 85 47.54 14.31 -38.10
C ARG A 85 46.17 14.82 -38.53
N GLU A 86 46.11 15.98 -39.18
CA GLU A 86 44.84 16.58 -39.63
C GLU A 86 44.12 15.71 -40.66
N GLN A 87 44.86 15.05 -41.56
CA GLN A 87 44.24 14.13 -42.52
C GLN A 87 43.72 12.88 -41.82
N TYR A 88 44.50 12.30 -40.90
CA TYR A 88 44.09 11.11 -40.18
C TYR A 88 42.91 11.37 -39.23
N ILE A 89 42.83 12.57 -38.63
CA ILE A 89 41.65 13.00 -37.85
C ILE A 89 40.40 13.05 -38.74
N ARG A 90 40.51 13.60 -39.96
CA ARG A 90 39.39 13.59 -40.92
C ARG A 90 38.97 12.17 -41.29
N ASN A 91 39.92 11.28 -41.56
CA ASN A 91 39.63 9.87 -41.86
C ASN A 91 38.96 9.16 -40.68
N TYR A 92 39.40 9.47 -39.46
CA TYR A 92 38.82 8.93 -38.23
C TYR A 92 37.37 9.39 -38.05
N ILE A 93 37.09 10.69 -38.22
CA ILE A 93 35.72 11.24 -38.19
C ILE A 93 34.84 10.59 -39.25
N GLU A 94 35.36 10.37 -40.46
CA GLU A 94 34.60 9.70 -41.52
C GLU A 94 34.28 8.25 -41.17
N SER A 95 35.22 7.53 -40.55
CA SER A 95 34.99 6.19 -40.03
C SER A 95 33.90 6.18 -38.95
N LEU A 96 33.88 7.19 -38.06
CA LEU A 96 32.81 7.37 -37.07
C LEU A 96 31.44 7.56 -37.75
N ARG A 97 31.35 8.37 -38.82
CA ARG A 97 30.10 8.54 -39.58
C ARG A 97 29.62 7.21 -40.17
N ASN A 98 30.52 6.44 -40.77
CA ASN A 98 30.20 5.14 -41.35
C ASN A 98 29.75 4.12 -40.30
N LEU A 99 30.35 4.13 -39.11
CA LEU A 99 29.91 3.30 -37.98
C LEU A 99 28.50 3.69 -37.49
N ALA A 100 28.24 4.98 -37.29
CA ALA A 100 26.92 5.49 -36.89
C ALA A 100 25.84 5.17 -37.93
N ALA A 101 26.14 5.32 -39.23
CA ALA A 101 25.25 4.95 -40.33
C ALA A 101 24.86 3.46 -40.32
N ASN A 102 25.72 2.60 -39.78
CA ASN A 102 25.49 1.17 -39.60
C ASN A 102 24.96 0.80 -38.19
N ASN A 103 24.51 1.78 -37.41
CA ASN A 103 23.97 1.64 -36.06
C ASN A 103 24.98 1.08 -35.02
N ILE A 104 26.25 1.46 -35.12
CA ILE A 104 27.28 1.10 -34.13
C ILE A 104 27.72 2.38 -33.42
N TYR A 105 27.39 2.48 -32.13
CA TYR A 105 27.52 3.73 -31.37
C TYR A 105 28.57 3.71 -30.26
N THR A 106 29.18 2.56 -29.95
CA THR A 106 30.22 2.46 -28.91
C THR A 106 31.56 2.19 -29.56
N VAL A 107 32.50 3.12 -29.46
CA VAL A 107 33.80 3.05 -30.12
C VAL A 107 34.91 3.14 -29.09
N CYS A 108 35.56 2.00 -28.86
CA CYS A 108 36.74 1.91 -28.02
C CYS A 108 38.01 2.21 -28.84
N TYR A 109 38.90 3.00 -28.27
CA TYR A 109 40.21 3.30 -28.85
C TYR A 109 41.29 3.33 -27.76
N ASN A 110 42.55 3.36 -28.16
CA ASN A 110 43.66 3.59 -27.23
C ASN A 110 44.59 4.68 -27.78
N PHE A 111 45.39 5.28 -26.90
CA PHE A 111 46.39 6.28 -27.28
C PHE A 111 47.81 5.87 -26.84
N MET A 112 48.02 4.57 -26.69
CA MET A 112 49.25 3.97 -26.21
C MET A 112 50.33 4.08 -27.30
N PRO A 113 51.50 4.68 -27.02
CA PRO A 113 52.57 4.77 -28.01
C PRO A 113 53.17 3.40 -28.30
N VAL A 114 53.30 3.04 -29.57
CA VAL A 114 53.99 1.83 -30.07
C VAL A 114 53.43 0.49 -29.55
N LEU A 115 53.40 0.23 -28.25
CA LEU A 115 52.91 -1.01 -27.64
C LEU A 115 51.51 -0.82 -27.03
N ASP A 116 50.51 -1.45 -27.65
CA ASP A 116 49.11 -1.48 -27.20
C ASP A 116 48.93 -2.27 -25.91
N TRP A 117 49.76 -3.30 -25.67
CA TRP A 117 49.80 -4.03 -24.41
C TRP A 117 51.17 -4.68 -24.20
N SER A 118 51.50 -5.13 -22.99
CA SER A 118 52.78 -5.83 -22.75
C SER A 118 52.69 -6.91 -21.69
N ARG A 119 53.28 -8.07 -21.97
CA ARG A 119 53.50 -9.21 -21.05
C ARG A 119 54.91 -9.75 -21.27
N THR A 120 55.40 -10.56 -20.34
CA THR A 120 56.72 -11.23 -20.45
C THR A 120 56.62 -12.75 -20.52
N ASP A 121 55.48 -13.33 -20.15
CA ASP A 121 55.14 -14.72 -20.41
C ASP A 121 53.67 -14.87 -20.80
N LEU A 122 53.41 -15.52 -21.94
CA LEU A 122 52.06 -15.78 -22.44
C LEU A 122 51.53 -17.16 -22.02
N ASN A 123 52.37 -18.00 -21.41
CA ASN A 123 52.06 -19.38 -21.06
C ASN A 123 52.38 -19.69 -19.59
N TYR A 124 52.25 -18.71 -18.70
CA TYR A 124 52.54 -18.90 -17.28
C TYR A 124 51.58 -19.95 -16.70
N THR A 125 52.13 -21.05 -16.18
CA THR A 125 51.33 -22.17 -15.68
C THR A 125 50.87 -21.90 -14.26
N MET A 126 49.55 -21.85 -14.07
CA MET A 126 48.90 -21.70 -12.78
C MET A 126 48.99 -23.01 -11.97
N PRO A 127 48.78 -22.98 -10.64
CA PRO A 127 48.88 -24.17 -9.79
C PRO A 127 47.95 -25.34 -10.18
N ASP A 128 46.86 -25.06 -10.89
CA ASP A 128 45.88 -26.05 -11.37
C ASP A 128 46.21 -26.61 -12.77
N GLY A 129 47.29 -26.14 -13.39
CA GLY A 129 47.72 -26.54 -14.74
C GLY A 129 47.13 -25.73 -15.89
N SER A 130 46.26 -24.75 -15.62
CA SER A 130 45.82 -23.76 -16.61
C SER A 130 46.97 -22.79 -16.95
N LYS A 131 46.84 -22.04 -18.05
CA LYS A 131 47.83 -21.02 -18.46
C LYS A 131 47.25 -19.61 -18.44
N ALA A 132 48.01 -18.67 -17.88
CA ALA A 132 47.68 -17.26 -17.78
C ALA A 132 48.75 -16.38 -18.45
N LEU A 133 48.41 -15.12 -18.70
CA LEU A 133 49.39 -14.11 -19.10
C LEU A 133 50.06 -13.54 -17.85
N ARG A 134 51.35 -13.25 -17.93
CA ARG A 134 52.15 -12.72 -16.81
C ARG A 134 53.10 -11.63 -17.28
N PHE A 135 53.30 -10.64 -16.43
CA PHE A 135 54.26 -9.56 -16.59
C PHE A 135 55.23 -9.56 -15.41
N VAL A 136 56.51 -9.56 -15.72
CA VAL A 136 57.62 -9.51 -14.75
C VAL A 136 58.50 -8.33 -15.11
N TRP A 137 58.62 -7.36 -14.20
CA TRP A 137 59.37 -6.13 -14.35
C TRP A 137 60.85 -6.40 -14.63
N GLU A 138 61.46 -7.38 -13.96
CA GLU A 138 62.85 -7.75 -14.20
C GLU A 138 63.07 -8.37 -15.59
N ASP A 139 62.13 -9.18 -16.09
CA ASP A 139 62.21 -9.74 -17.45
C ASP A 139 62.07 -8.64 -18.51
N PHE A 140 61.21 -7.66 -18.24
CA PHE A 140 61.04 -6.51 -19.13
C PHE A 140 62.28 -5.60 -19.13
N ALA A 141 62.87 -5.35 -17.96
CA ALA A 141 64.13 -4.61 -17.82
C ALA A 141 65.30 -5.33 -18.51
N LEU A 142 65.35 -6.66 -18.41
CA LEU A 142 66.32 -7.50 -19.09
C LEU A 142 66.24 -7.32 -20.61
N PHE A 143 65.02 -7.38 -21.16
CA PHE A 143 64.79 -7.13 -22.58
C PHE A 143 65.32 -5.75 -22.99
N ASP A 144 64.95 -4.70 -22.26
CA ASP A 144 65.32 -3.32 -22.59
C ASP A 144 66.84 -3.06 -22.50
N LEU A 145 67.48 -3.53 -21.43
CA LEU A 145 68.89 -3.26 -21.12
C LEU A 145 69.87 -4.13 -21.90
N PHE A 146 69.54 -5.41 -22.13
CA PHE A 146 70.51 -6.40 -22.62
C PHE A 146 70.16 -7.03 -23.97
N ILE A 147 68.87 -7.12 -24.33
CA ILE A 147 68.43 -7.62 -25.65
C ILE A 147 68.31 -6.46 -26.64
N LEU A 148 67.43 -5.50 -26.38
CA LEU A 148 67.20 -4.31 -27.19
C LEU A 148 68.38 -3.33 -27.08
N LYS A 149 68.93 -3.17 -25.86
CA LYS A 149 70.00 -2.23 -25.52
C LYS A 149 69.63 -0.79 -25.85
N ARG A 150 68.43 -0.38 -25.47
CA ARG A 150 67.91 0.95 -25.78
C ARG A 150 68.82 2.04 -25.18
N PRO A 151 69.14 3.10 -25.94
CA PRO A 151 69.91 4.23 -25.43
C PRO A 151 69.28 4.82 -24.15
N ALA A 152 70.11 5.10 -23.15
CA ALA A 152 69.70 5.64 -21.85
C ALA A 152 68.77 4.77 -20.98
N ALA A 153 68.46 3.51 -21.35
CA ALA A 153 67.53 2.66 -20.59
C ALA A 153 67.87 2.48 -19.09
N LYS A 154 69.14 2.59 -18.70
CA LYS A 154 69.58 2.47 -17.30
C LYS A 154 68.91 3.48 -16.36
N SER A 155 68.48 4.66 -16.82
CA SER A 155 67.82 5.65 -15.96
C SER A 155 66.41 5.25 -15.53
N ASP A 156 65.81 4.29 -16.23
CA ASP A 156 64.39 3.94 -16.04
C ASP A 156 64.21 2.80 -15.02
N TYR A 157 65.31 2.23 -14.52
CA TYR A 157 65.33 1.11 -13.59
C TYR A 157 66.21 1.40 -12.37
N ASP A 158 65.80 0.93 -11.19
CA ASP A 158 66.62 0.99 -9.98
C ASP A 158 67.82 0.01 -10.03
N GLU A 159 68.86 0.27 -9.25
CA GLU A 159 70.11 -0.51 -9.24
C GLU A 159 69.87 -2.01 -9.02
N LYS A 160 68.98 -2.36 -8.08
CA LYS A 160 68.64 -3.75 -7.77
C LYS A 160 68.00 -4.46 -8.97
N THR A 161 67.11 -3.78 -9.69
CA THR A 161 66.48 -4.31 -10.91
C THR A 161 67.52 -4.54 -12.01
N ILE A 162 68.46 -3.62 -12.19
CA ILE A 162 69.54 -3.76 -13.19
C ILE A 162 70.42 -4.97 -12.86
N GLU A 163 70.85 -5.13 -11.60
CA GLU A 163 71.66 -6.27 -11.16
C GLU A 163 70.93 -7.61 -11.35
N ASN A 164 69.65 -7.67 -10.99
CA ASN A 164 68.83 -8.87 -11.16
C ASN A 164 68.63 -9.22 -12.64
N ALA A 165 68.34 -8.22 -13.47
CA ALA A 165 68.18 -8.39 -14.92
C ALA A 165 69.48 -8.89 -15.57
N GLU A 166 70.64 -8.36 -15.17
CA GLU A 166 71.95 -8.81 -15.69
C GLU A 166 72.24 -10.26 -15.29
N LYS A 167 72.03 -10.60 -14.03
CA LYS A 167 72.22 -11.97 -13.53
C LYS A 167 71.34 -12.97 -14.27
N ARG A 168 70.08 -12.58 -14.54
CA ARG A 168 69.12 -13.42 -15.25
C ARG A 168 69.43 -13.53 -16.74
N PHE A 169 69.87 -12.45 -17.39
CA PHE A 169 70.34 -12.47 -18.78
C PHE A 169 71.48 -13.46 -19.00
N ARG A 170 72.46 -13.48 -18.09
CA ARG A 170 73.60 -14.42 -18.15
C ARG A 170 73.20 -15.88 -17.89
N ALA A 171 72.05 -16.12 -17.28
CA ALA A 171 71.56 -17.45 -16.95
C ALA A 171 70.59 -18.02 -18.02
N MET A 172 69.95 -17.15 -18.82
CA MET A 172 69.02 -17.57 -19.88
C MET A 172 69.75 -18.14 -21.09
N ASP A 173 69.20 -19.19 -21.68
CA ASP A 173 69.66 -19.71 -22.95
C ASP A 173 69.11 -18.91 -24.15
N LYS A 174 69.58 -19.24 -25.35
CA LYS A 174 69.16 -18.55 -26.59
C LYS A 174 67.65 -18.67 -26.85
N THR A 175 67.05 -19.83 -26.55
CA THR A 175 65.63 -20.08 -26.79
C THR A 175 64.76 -19.29 -25.81
N GLU A 176 65.17 -19.17 -24.55
CA GLU A 176 64.51 -18.35 -23.55
C GLU A 176 64.56 -16.86 -23.92
N LEU A 177 65.71 -16.36 -24.40
CA LEU A 177 65.87 -14.98 -24.87
C LEU A 177 65.01 -14.69 -26.10
N GLU A 178 64.95 -15.62 -27.07
CA GLU A 178 64.08 -15.51 -28.24
C GLU A 178 62.60 -15.51 -27.85
N LYS A 179 62.19 -16.39 -26.92
CA LYS A 179 60.81 -16.44 -26.41
C LYS A 179 60.40 -15.11 -25.76
N LEU A 180 61.26 -14.55 -24.91
CA LEU A 180 61.01 -13.26 -24.26
C LEU A 180 60.94 -12.13 -25.30
N THR A 181 61.86 -12.10 -26.26
CA THR A 181 61.89 -11.13 -27.36
C THR A 181 60.57 -11.15 -28.14
N ASN A 182 60.13 -12.33 -28.58
CA ASN A 182 58.88 -12.49 -29.32
C ASN A 182 57.66 -12.09 -28.48
N THR A 183 57.69 -12.39 -27.18
CA THR A 183 56.58 -12.06 -26.27
C THR A 183 56.43 -10.56 -26.08
N VAL A 184 57.53 -9.83 -25.87
CA VAL A 184 57.50 -8.36 -25.69
C VAL A 184 57.10 -7.66 -26.99
N LEU A 185 57.59 -8.13 -28.15
CA LEU A 185 57.28 -7.54 -29.45
C LEU A 185 55.85 -7.83 -29.95
N LEU A 186 55.15 -8.82 -29.39
CA LEU A 186 53.75 -9.11 -29.74
C LEU A 186 52.77 -7.98 -29.35
N GLY A 187 53.20 -7.03 -28.52
CA GLY A 187 52.41 -5.87 -28.11
C GLY A 187 52.21 -4.80 -29.20
N LEU A 188 52.78 -4.97 -30.40
CA LEU A 188 52.70 -4.00 -31.50
C LEU A 188 51.30 -4.00 -32.17
N PRO A 189 50.82 -2.84 -32.67
CA PRO A 189 49.44 -2.70 -33.11
C PRO A 189 49.25 -3.41 -34.46
N GLY A 190 48.36 -4.40 -34.51
CA GLY A 190 47.91 -5.02 -35.76
C GLY A 190 48.88 -5.99 -36.45
N SER A 191 49.87 -6.54 -35.76
CA SER A 191 50.84 -7.48 -36.35
C SER A 191 50.74 -8.91 -35.77
N GLU A 192 50.61 -9.91 -36.64
CA GLU A 192 50.97 -11.31 -36.32
C GLU A 192 52.45 -11.62 -36.64
N GLU A 193 53.19 -10.63 -37.17
CA GLU A 193 54.59 -10.78 -37.59
C GLU A 193 55.56 -10.28 -36.52
N ALA A 194 56.60 -11.07 -36.25
CA ALA A 194 57.69 -10.69 -35.36
C ALA A 194 58.52 -9.57 -36.01
N PHE A 195 58.60 -8.41 -35.36
CA PHE A 195 59.43 -7.30 -35.83
C PHE A 195 60.92 -7.58 -35.59
N GLU A 196 61.75 -7.12 -36.52
CA GLU A 196 63.20 -7.05 -36.30
C GLU A 196 63.51 -5.98 -35.24
N LEU A 197 64.39 -6.28 -34.27
CA LEU A 197 64.72 -5.37 -33.15
C LEU A 197 65.14 -3.96 -33.60
N SER A 198 65.79 -3.86 -34.76
CA SER A 198 66.21 -2.58 -35.35
C SER A 198 65.03 -1.70 -35.79
N SER A 199 63.99 -2.31 -36.37
CA SER A 199 62.75 -1.61 -36.75
C SER A 199 61.97 -1.15 -35.52
N PHE A 200 62.00 -1.95 -34.46
CA PHE A 200 61.38 -1.60 -33.18
C PHE A 200 62.08 -0.41 -32.50
N GLN A 201 63.42 -0.39 -32.46
CA GLN A 201 64.16 0.76 -31.93
C GLN A 201 63.87 2.05 -32.71
N GLN A 202 63.72 1.98 -34.04
CA GLN A 202 63.34 3.16 -34.85
C GLN A 202 61.96 3.70 -34.47
N LEU A 203 61.00 2.85 -34.11
CA LEU A 203 59.69 3.28 -33.62
C LEU A 203 59.81 4.02 -32.28
N LEU A 204 60.68 3.55 -31.38
CA LEU A 204 60.94 4.22 -30.09
C LEU A 204 61.62 5.57 -30.28
N ASP A 205 62.60 5.66 -31.18
CA ASP A 205 63.33 6.90 -31.47
C ASP A 205 62.40 8.03 -31.94
N ASN A 206 61.30 7.69 -32.62
CA ASN A 206 60.28 8.66 -33.07
C ASN A 206 59.50 9.33 -31.91
N TYR A 207 59.60 8.81 -30.69
CA TYR A 207 58.97 9.35 -29.48
C TYR A 207 59.96 10.03 -28.53
N LYS A 208 61.25 10.09 -28.86
CA LYS A 208 62.30 10.60 -27.96
C LYS A 208 62.04 12.01 -27.41
N GLU A 209 61.42 12.87 -28.21
CA GLU A 209 61.10 14.27 -27.86
C GLU A 209 59.64 14.45 -27.36
N ILE A 210 58.94 13.35 -27.06
CA ILE A 210 57.52 13.35 -26.66
C ILE A 210 57.41 12.74 -25.27
N ASP A 211 57.40 13.61 -24.26
CA ASP A 211 57.18 13.24 -22.87
C ASP A 211 55.68 13.09 -22.53
N ASP A 212 55.39 12.77 -21.26
CA ASP A 212 54.03 12.61 -20.73
C ASP A 212 53.14 13.84 -21.01
N GLN A 213 53.67 15.05 -20.76
CA GLN A 213 52.94 16.28 -21.01
C GLN A 213 52.61 16.42 -22.50
N LYS A 214 53.59 16.19 -23.37
CA LYS A 214 53.38 16.36 -24.82
C LYS A 214 52.40 15.34 -25.37
N LEU A 215 52.45 14.10 -24.90
CA LEU A 215 51.50 13.07 -25.31
C LEU A 215 50.07 13.42 -24.86
N ARG A 216 49.88 13.95 -23.64
CA ARG A 216 48.56 14.44 -23.16
C ARG A 216 48.05 15.58 -24.01
N GLU A 217 48.89 16.55 -24.37
CA GLU A 217 48.50 17.66 -25.26
C GLU A 217 47.98 17.13 -26.60
N ASN A 218 48.66 16.14 -27.18
CA ASN A 218 48.26 15.51 -28.45
C ASN A 218 46.96 14.71 -28.30
N LEU A 219 46.79 13.96 -27.22
CA LEU A 219 45.54 13.24 -26.91
C LEU A 219 44.36 14.20 -26.76
N TYR A 220 44.52 15.29 -26.00
CA TYR A 220 43.47 16.28 -25.80
C TYR A 220 43.17 17.07 -27.07
N TYR A 221 44.17 17.31 -27.92
CA TYR A 221 43.97 17.85 -29.26
C TYR A 221 43.07 16.93 -30.10
N PHE A 222 43.40 15.64 -30.14
CA PHE A 222 42.63 14.63 -30.86
C PHE A 222 41.18 14.58 -30.37
N LEU A 223 40.98 14.50 -29.05
CA LEU A 223 39.66 14.47 -28.42
C LEU A 223 38.81 15.69 -28.76
N ARG A 224 39.37 16.90 -28.68
CA ARG A 224 38.66 18.13 -29.04
C ARG A 224 38.31 18.19 -30.53
N ALA A 225 39.10 17.55 -31.39
CA ALA A 225 38.85 17.51 -32.82
C ALA A 225 37.73 16.53 -33.21
N ILE A 226 37.66 15.36 -32.57
CA ILE A 226 36.66 14.32 -32.89
C ILE A 226 35.38 14.39 -32.04
N GLY A 227 35.47 14.99 -30.84
CA GLY A 227 34.38 15.07 -29.86
C GLY A 227 33.07 15.62 -30.41
N PRO A 228 33.07 16.77 -31.12
CA PRO A 228 31.85 17.33 -31.71
C PRO A 228 31.16 16.39 -32.71
N ALA A 229 31.95 15.69 -33.54
CA ALA A 229 31.39 14.73 -34.49
C ALA A 229 30.81 13.50 -33.77
N ALA A 230 31.46 13.02 -32.72
CA ALA A 230 30.94 11.91 -31.92
C ALA A 230 29.61 12.30 -31.23
N GLU A 231 29.52 13.50 -30.66
CA GLU A 231 28.31 14.02 -30.03
C GLU A 231 27.15 14.16 -31.04
N GLU A 232 27.42 14.75 -32.22
CA GLU A 232 26.44 14.88 -33.31
C GLU A 232 25.89 13.53 -33.76
N LEU A 233 26.75 12.52 -33.88
CA LEU A 233 26.41 11.17 -34.34
C LEU A 233 25.81 10.28 -33.23
N GLY A 234 25.78 10.75 -31.98
CA GLY A 234 25.40 9.95 -30.82
C GLY A 234 26.39 8.83 -30.48
N ILE A 235 27.63 8.93 -30.95
CA ILE A 235 28.71 7.99 -30.64
C ILE A 235 29.27 8.25 -29.24
N LYS A 236 29.50 7.16 -28.53
CA LYS A 236 30.19 7.09 -27.25
C LYS A 236 31.62 6.63 -27.49
N LEU A 237 32.54 7.58 -27.50
CA LEU A 237 33.97 7.33 -27.51
C LEU A 237 34.39 6.85 -26.13
N CYS A 238 35.16 5.77 -26.07
CA CYS A 238 35.69 5.26 -24.82
C CYS A 238 37.17 4.88 -24.97
N ILE A 239 38.04 5.54 -24.23
CA ILE A 239 39.47 5.21 -24.27
C ILE A 239 39.78 4.06 -23.32
N HIS A 240 40.55 3.09 -23.79
CA HIS A 240 41.13 2.04 -22.97
C HIS A 240 42.30 2.59 -22.15
N PRO A 241 42.39 2.29 -20.83
CA PRO A 241 43.53 2.67 -20.00
C PRO A 241 44.80 1.95 -20.43
N ASP A 242 45.95 2.43 -19.98
CA ASP A 242 47.24 1.82 -20.31
C ASP A 242 47.39 0.41 -19.74
N ASP A 243 47.92 -0.54 -20.54
CA ASP A 243 48.18 -1.92 -20.10
C ASP A 243 49.63 -2.37 -20.38
N PRO A 244 50.51 -2.47 -19.36
CA PRO A 244 50.30 -2.10 -17.97
C PRO A 244 50.28 -0.57 -17.74
N PRO A 245 49.72 -0.10 -16.62
CA PRO A 245 49.59 1.33 -16.28
C PRO A 245 50.91 1.93 -15.73
N LYS A 246 51.98 1.77 -16.50
CA LYS A 246 53.34 2.24 -16.19
C LYS A 246 54.13 2.49 -17.47
N SER A 247 54.89 3.58 -17.53
CA SER A 247 55.82 3.88 -18.63
C SER A 247 56.75 2.71 -18.92
N LEU A 248 56.88 2.36 -20.20
CA LEU A 248 57.68 1.24 -20.69
C LEU A 248 58.61 1.74 -21.79
N LEU A 249 59.88 1.31 -21.80
CA LEU A 249 60.85 1.62 -22.87
C LEU A 249 61.02 3.14 -23.14
N GLY A 250 60.87 3.97 -22.10
CA GLY A 250 60.89 5.44 -22.21
C GLY A 250 59.62 6.06 -22.81
N LEU A 251 58.61 5.25 -23.14
CA LEU A 251 57.32 5.72 -23.66
C LEU A 251 56.37 6.09 -22.51
N PRO A 252 55.71 7.26 -22.56
CA PRO A 252 54.77 7.66 -21.52
C PRO A 252 53.44 6.87 -21.58
N ARG A 253 52.86 6.63 -20.40
CA ARG A 253 51.51 6.06 -20.20
C ARG A 253 50.64 7.11 -19.50
N VAL A 254 49.66 7.67 -20.21
CA VAL A 254 48.93 8.90 -19.82
C VAL A 254 47.49 8.66 -19.36
N VAL A 255 47.03 7.40 -19.31
CA VAL A 255 45.69 6.96 -18.90
C VAL A 255 45.83 5.79 -17.91
N SER A 256 46.46 6.04 -16.76
CA SER A 256 46.86 4.99 -15.81
C SER A 256 46.20 5.13 -14.43
N THR A 257 45.74 6.33 -14.06
CA THR A 257 45.19 6.67 -12.75
C THR A 257 43.82 7.34 -12.86
N GLU A 258 43.09 7.44 -11.75
CA GLU A 258 41.85 8.22 -11.71
C GLU A 258 42.05 9.69 -12.11
N ALA A 259 43.16 10.31 -11.69
CA ALA A 259 43.46 11.70 -12.04
C ALA A 259 43.60 11.88 -13.56
N ASP A 260 44.16 10.88 -14.25
CA ASP A 260 44.24 10.88 -15.71
C ASP A 260 42.84 10.81 -16.34
N LEU A 261 41.98 9.93 -15.83
CA LEU A 261 40.60 9.78 -16.31
C LEU A 261 39.78 11.06 -16.12
N ILE A 262 39.95 11.75 -14.99
CA ILE A 262 39.32 13.05 -14.73
C ILE A 262 39.80 14.09 -15.74
N GLN A 263 41.11 14.24 -15.93
CA GLN A 263 41.65 15.22 -16.88
C GLN A 263 41.21 14.93 -18.32
N LEU A 264 41.19 13.67 -18.71
CA LEU A 264 40.73 13.20 -20.02
C LEU A 264 39.26 13.57 -20.26
N THR A 265 38.38 13.29 -19.31
CA THR A 265 36.94 13.62 -19.45
C THR A 265 36.71 15.13 -19.47
N GLN A 266 37.56 15.91 -18.81
CA GLN A 266 37.54 17.38 -18.84
C GLN A 266 38.14 17.99 -20.12
N ALA A 267 39.02 17.27 -20.83
CA ALA A 267 39.64 17.76 -22.07
C ALA A 267 38.60 18.07 -23.17
N TYR A 268 37.48 17.34 -23.14
CA TYR A 268 36.25 17.67 -23.85
C TYR A 268 35.07 17.17 -23.00
N ASP A 269 34.45 18.08 -22.25
CA ASP A 269 33.37 17.75 -21.32
C ASP A 269 32.03 17.55 -22.05
N SER A 270 31.87 16.34 -22.61
CA SER A 270 30.62 15.83 -23.14
C SER A 270 30.43 14.39 -22.65
N VAL A 271 29.20 13.90 -22.66
CA VAL A 271 28.93 12.48 -22.43
C VAL A 271 29.49 11.62 -23.57
N ALA A 272 29.65 12.17 -24.78
CA ALA A 272 30.25 11.45 -25.90
C ALA A 272 31.73 11.07 -25.67
N ASN A 273 32.44 11.79 -24.80
CA ASN A 273 33.81 11.49 -24.39
C ASN A 273 33.81 10.72 -23.06
N GLY A 274 34.18 9.44 -23.11
CA GLY A 274 34.13 8.56 -21.97
C GLY A 274 35.26 7.53 -21.90
N ILE A 275 35.02 6.51 -21.08
CA ILE A 275 36.05 5.60 -20.58
C ILE A 275 35.66 4.16 -20.88
N THR A 276 36.64 3.38 -21.36
CA THR A 276 36.58 1.91 -21.29
C THR A 276 37.16 1.51 -19.94
N PHE A 277 36.31 1.13 -19.00
CA PHE A 277 36.74 0.83 -17.64
C PHE A 277 37.29 -0.59 -17.58
N CYS A 278 38.61 -0.73 -17.76
CA CYS A 278 39.30 -2.01 -17.68
C CYS A 278 39.85 -2.24 -16.27
N THR A 279 39.22 -3.15 -15.53
CA THR A 279 39.62 -3.49 -14.16
C THR A 279 40.97 -4.19 -14.12
N GLY A 280 41.34 -4.93 -15.16
CA GLY A 280 42.63 -5.61 -15.24
C GLY A 280 43.80 -4.66 -15.43
N SER A 281 43.64 -3.61 -16.23
CA SER A 281 44.67 -2.58 -16.43
C SER A 281 44.79 -1.68 -15.22
N LEU A 282 43.68 -1.02 -14.83
CA LEU A 282 43.68 -0.08 -13.71
C LEU A 282 43.99 -0.77 -12.37
N GLY A 283 43.58 -2.04 -12.22
CA GLY A 283 43.72 -2.82 -10.99
C GLY A 283 45.11 -3.38 -10.74
N VAL A 284 46.05 -3.31 -11.70
CA VAL A 284 47.47 -3.58 -11.44
C VAL A 284 48.01 -2.61 -10.39
N ARG A 285 47.49 -1.38 -10.38
CA ARG A 285 47.86 -0.33 -9.42
C ARG A 285 47.07 -0.49 -8.11
N PRO A 286 47.74 -0.69 -6.96
CA PRO A 286 47.06 -0.77 -5.67
C PRO A 286 46.49 0.58 -5.21
N ASP A 287 46.97 1.69 -5.77
CA ASP A 287 46.49 3.05 -5.47
C ASP A 287 45.21 3.44 -6.22
N ASN A 288 44.75 2.62 -7.18
CA ASN A 288 43.47 2.85 -7.86
C ASN A 288 42.30 2.21 -7.09
N ASP A 289 41.43 3.04 -6.53
CA ASP A 289 40.14 2.64 -5.96
C ASP A 289 39.11 2.39 -7.07
N LEU A 290 39.10 1.19 -7.65
CA LEU A 290 38.28 0.89 -8.82
C LEU A 290 36.77 1.11 -8.60
N ALA A 291 36.22 0.65 -7.48
CA ALA A 291 34.80 0.81 -7.19
C ALA A 291 34.44 2.29 -6.96
N GLY A 292 35.31 3.06 -6.28
CA GLY A 292 35.12 4.49 -6.13
C GLY A 292 35.24 5.27 -7.43
N ILE A 293 36.18 4.89 -8.32
CA ILE A 293 36.28 5.49 -9.66
C ILE A 293 34.96 5.31 -10.41
N VAL A 294 34.38 4.10 -10.39
CA VAL A 294 33.04 3.87 -10.97
C VAL A 294 31.99 4.77 -10.32
N SER A 295 32.00 4.93 -8.99
CA SER A 295 31.02 5.79 -8.33
C SER A 295 31.15 7.28 -8.72
N ARG A 296 32.36 7.74 -9.02
CA ARG A 296 32.68 9.15 -9.31
C ARG A 296 32.60 9.50 -10.80
N LEU A 297 32.94 8.56 -11.68
CA LEU A 297 33.02 8.75 -13.14
C LEU A 297 32.06 7.85 -13.92
N GLY A 298 31.14 7.17 -13.24
CA GLY A 298 30.25 6.16 -13.84
C GLY A 298 29.38 6.67 -14.98
N ASP A 299 29.03 7.96 -14.99
CA ASP A 299 28.25 8.60 -16.04
C ASP A 299 29.02 8.71 -17.38
N LYS A 300 30.36 8.66 -17.31
CA LYS A 300 31.30 8.68 -18.44
C LYS A 300 31.82 7.27 -18.82
N ILE A 301 31.43 6.20 -18.15
CA ILE A 301 31.84 4.82 -18.51
C ILE A 301 30.93 4.27 -19.61
N HIS A 302 31.47 3.97 -20.78
CA HIS A 302 30.66 3.46 -21.91
C HIS A 302 30.91 2.02 -22.27
N PHE A 303 31.99 1.44 -21.76
CA PHE A 303 32.34 0.06 -21.97
C PHE A 303 33.19 -0.45 -20.80
N VAL A 304 33.08 -1.72 -20.46
CA VAL A 304 33.76 -2.29 -19.29
C VAL A 304 34.46 -3.59 -19.65
N HIS A 305 35.71 -3.72 -19.23
CA HIS A 305 36.40 -5.01 -19.18
C HIS A 305 36.48 -5.43 -17.73
N LEU A 306 35.76 -6.49 -17.39
CA LEU A 306 35.78 -7.09 -16.06
C LEU A 306 36.69 -8.30 -16.08
N ARG A 307 37.98 -8.08 -15.85
CA ARG A 307 38.99 -9.12 -15.57
C ARG A 307 39.78 -8.78 -14.32
N ALA A 308 40.47 -9.76 -13.76
CA ALA A 308 41.28 -9.55 -12.56
C ALA A 308 42.74 -9.92 -12.82
N THR A 309 43.66 -9.14 -12.25
CA THR A 309 45.08 -9.47 -12.16
C THR A 309 45.42 -9.75 -10.71
N LYS A 310 46.50 -10.51 -10.47
CA LYS A 310 47.08 -10.73 -9.16
C LYS A 310 48.52 -10.26 -9.17
N ARG A 311 48.84 -9.27 -8.33
CA ARG A 311 50.19 -8.84 -8.03
C ARG A 311 50.93 -9.94 -7.27
N GLU A 312 52.20 -10.07 -7.57
CA GLU A 312 53.09 -11.01 -6.89
C GLU A 312 53.78 -10.34 -5.71
N GLU A 313 54.74 -11.04 -5.10
CA GLU A 313 55.52 -10.51 -3.97
C GLU A 313 56.18 -9.16 -4.31
N ASP A 314 56.72 -9.03 -5.52
CA ASP A 314 57.02 -7.72 -6.10
C ASP A 314 55.73 -7.17 -6.74
N PRO A 315 55.17 -6.05 -6.25
CA PRO A 315 53.92 -5.50 -6.77
C PRO A 315 54.03 -4.95 -8.21
N ARG A 316 55.24 -4.89 -8.78
CA ARG A 316 55.47 -4.57 -10.19
C ARG A 316 55.25 -5.77 -11.11
N ASN A 317 55.21 -6.97 -10.53
CA ASN A 317 54.97 -8.23 -11.22
C ASN A 317 53.52 -8.64 -11.00
N PHE A 318 52.86 -9.15 -12.05
CA PHE A 318 51.48 -9.61 -11.95
C PHE A 318 51.15 -10.65 -13.02
N HIS A 319 50.13 -11.46 -12.76
CA HIS A 319 49.54 -12.36 -13.75
C HIS A 319 48.02 -12.18 -13.81
N GLU A 320 47.41 -12.59 -14.92
CA GLU A 320 45.94 -12.66 -15.02
C GLU A 320 45.45 -13.73 -14.03
N ALA A 321 44.47 -13.37 -13.22
CA ALA A 321 43.89 -14.23 -12.19
C ALA A 321 42.50 -14.72 -12.62
N ASP A 322 41.93 -15.65 -11.86
CA ASP A 322 40.49 -15.89 -11.96
C ASP A 322 39.73 -14.60 -11.61
N HIS A 323 38.61 -14.39 -12.29
CA HIS A 323 37.82 -13.16 -12.26
C HIS A 323 37.36 -12.72 -10.87
N LEU A 324 37.19 -13.66 -9.93
CA LEU A 324 36.73 -13.40 -8.57
C LEU A 324 37.81 -13.52 -7.48
N THR A 325 39.05 -13.92 -7.82
CA THR A 325 40.11 -14.18 -6.81
C THR A 325 41.41 -13.40 -7.03
N GLY A 326 41.43 -12.48 -8.01
CA GLY A 326 42.52 -11.52 -8.17
C GLY A 326 42.52 -10.41 -7.12
N ASP A 327 43.21 -9.32 -7.41
CA ASP A 327 43.30 -8.14 -6.54
C ASP A 327 42.15 -7.15 -6.71
N VAL A 328 41.29 -7.37 -7.71
CA VAL A 328 40.10 -6.55 -7.96
C VAL A 328 38.95 -7.09 -7.11
N ASP A 329 38.35 -6.25 -6.26
CA ASP A 329 37.05 -6.55 -5.65
C ASP A 329 35.95 -6.46 -6.70
N MET A 330 35.79 -7.56 -7.44
CA MET A 330 34.85 -7.64 -8.56
C MET A 330 33.39 -7.44 -8.11
N TYR A 331 33.07 -7.82 -6.87
CA TYR A 331 31.74 -7.60 -6.30
C TYR A 331 31.46 -6.11 -6.13
N GLU A 332 32.35 -5.35 -5.48
CA GLU A 332 32.13 -3.91 -5.27
C GLU A 332 32.16 -3.12 -6.59
N VAL A 333 32.98 -3.53 -7.57
CA VAL A 333 32.96 -2.92 -8.92
C VAL A 333 31.63 -3.16 -9.63
N ILE A 334 31.15 -4.41 -9.70
CA ILE A 334 29.86 -4.75 -10.33
C ILE A 334 28.70 -4.05 -9.62
N LYS A 335 28.75 -3.96 -8.29
CA LYS A 335 27.76 -3.23 -7.48
C LYS A 335 27.77 -1.74 -7.78
N ALA A 336 28.93 -1.11 -7.86
CA ALA A 336 29.05 0.31 -8.23
C ALA A 336 28.48 0.56 -9.64
N LEU A 337 28.80 -0.29 -10.62
CA LEU A 337 28.26 -0.21 -11.99
C LEU A 337 26.74 -0.42 -12.03
N SER A 338 26.21 -1.36 -11.23
CA SER A 338 24.77 -1.61 -11.12
C SER A 338 24.02 -0.42 -10.51
N ILE A 339 24.62 0.25 -9.52
CA ILE A 339 24.09 1.48 -8.92
C ILE A 339 24.08 2.61 -9.95
N GLU A 340 25.18 2.77 -10.71
CA GLU A 340 25.26 3.75 -11.78
C GLU A 340 24.14 3.55 -12.82
N GLY A 341 23.84 2.32 -13.21
CA GLY A 341 22.70 2.07 -14.08
C GLY A 341 21.35 2.51 -13.56
N LYS A 342 21.11 2.35 -12.25
CA LYS A 342 19.89 2.88 -11.63
C LYS A 342 19.87 4.41 -11.67
N LYS A 343 21.02 5.07 -11.52
CA LYS A 343 21.12 6.54 -11.69
C LYS A 343 20.78 6.94 -13.13
N ARG A 344 21.30 6.22 -14.14
CA ARG A 344 20.98 6.47 -15.56
C ARG A 344 19.48 6.35 -15.86
N VAL A 345 18.82 5.31 -15.35
CA VAL A 345 17.35 5.14 -15.46
C VAL A 345 16.63 6.33 -14.83
N SER A 346 17.03 6.71 -13.62
CA SER A 346 16.39 7.82 -12.88
C SER A 346 16.59 9.18 -13.57
N ALA A 347 17.70 9.34 -14.29
CA ALA A 347 18.00 10.52 -15.09
C ALA A 347 17.36 10.50 -16.50
N GLY A 348 16.61 9.45 -16.87
CA GLY A 348 15.95 9.34 -18.17
C GLY A 348 16.91 9.12 -19.35
N ARG A 349 18.12 8.61 -19.09
CA ARG A 349 19.11 8.30 -20.15
C ARG A 349 18.67 7.08 -20.96
N THR A 350 19.05 7.04 -22.24
CA THR A 350 18.76 5.92 -23.16
C THR A 350 19.84 4.84 -23.14
N ASP A 351 21.05 5.18 -22.69
CA ASP A 351 22.20 4.29 -22.59
C ASP A 351 22.29 3.60 -21.23
N ILE A 352 21.17 2.96 -20.88
CA ILE A 352 21.01 2.31 -19.59
C ILE A 352 21.91 1.09 -19.51
N ASP A 353 21.99 0.23 -20.52
CA ASP A 353 22.82 -0.97 -20.44
C ASP A 353 24.24 -0.70 -20.96
N ILE A 354 25.24 -0.99 -20.12
CA ILE A 354 26.65 -0.83 -20.47
C ILE A 354 27.15 -2.16 -21.04
N PRO A 355 27.76 -2.18 -22.24
CA PRO A 355 28.44 -3.36 -22.73
C PRO A 355 29.59 -3.75 -21.80
N MET A 356 29.73 -5.04 -21.55
CA MET A 356 30.80 -5.57 -20.72
C MET A 356 31.40 -6.82 -21.35
N ARG A 357 32.68 -7.08 -21.08
CA ARG A 357 33.28 -8.38 -21.38
C ARG A 357 34.10 -8.92 -20.20
N PRO A 358 34.23 -10.25 -20.04
CA PRO A 358 35.16 -10.86 -19.08
C PRO A 358 36.63 -10.63 -19.46
N ASP A 359 36.92 -10.19 -20.69
CA ASP A 359 38.27 -9.94 -21.21
C ASP A 359 39.22 -11.15 -21.04
N HIS A 360 40.43 -10.98 -20.52
CA HIS A 360 41.43 -12.06 -20.46
C HIS A 360 40.99 -13.23 -19.56
N GLY A 361 40.90 -14.43 -20.14
CA GLY A 361 40.65 -15.69 -19.44
C GLY A 361 41.81 -16.67 -19.57
N HIS A 362 41.93 -17.61 -18.64
CA HIS A 362 42.97 -18.64 -18.67
C HIS A 362 42.76 -19.62 -19.83
N GLN A 363 43.84 -20.09 -20.43
CA GLN A 363 43.79 -21.23 -21.35
C GLN A 363 43.71 -22.51 -20.51
N MET A 364 42.61 -23.25 -20.63
CA MET A 364 42.30 -24.40 -19.78
C MET A 364 41.49 -25.45 -20.54
N LEU A 365 41.44 -26.68 -20.01
CA LEU A 365 40.71 -27.80 -20.63
C LEU A 365 41.10 -27.95 -22.11
N ASP A 366 40.13 -28.14 -23.01
CA ASP A 366 40.37 -28.30 -24.45
C ASP A 366 41.06 -27.09 -25.09
N ASP A 367 41.02 -25.90 -24.48
CA ASP A 367 41.75 -24.75 -25.02
C ASP A 367 43.26 -24.95 -24.95
N LEU A 368 43.78 -25.78 -24.03
CA LEU A 368 45.22 -26.09 -23.94
C LEU A 368 45.77 -26.79 -25.19
N GLN A 369 44.90 -27.43 -25.98
CA GLN A 369 45.24 -28.12 -27.22
C GLN A 369 44.94 -27.29 -28.47
N LYS A 370 44.38 -26.08 -28.30
CA LYS A 370 44.01 -25.18 -29.40
C LYS A 370 44.99 -24.01 -29.48
N LYS A 371 45.21 -23.51 -30.70
CA LYS A 371 45.87 -22.22 -30.90
C LYS A 371 44.84 -21.11 -30.67
N THR A 372 44.99 -20.36 -29.59
CA THR A 372 44.13 -19.22 -29.23
C THR A 372 44.93 -17.93 -29.25
N TYR A 373 44.27 -16.79 -29.47
CA TYR A 373 44.89 -15.51 -29.15
C TYR A 373 45.20 -15.45 -27.64
N PRO A 374 46.39 -14.97 -27.22
CA PRO A 374 46.77 -14.92 -25.81
C PRO A 374 45.72 -14.17 -24.96
N GLY A 375 45.19 -14.83 -23.93
CA GLY A 375 44.13 -14.30 -23.06
C GLY A 375 42.71 -14.42 -23.61
N TYR A 376 42.49 -14.83 -24.87
CA TYR A 376 41.16 -14.89 -25.50
C TYR A 376 40.66 -16.31 -25.73
N SER A 377 41.04 -17.24 -24.87
CA SER A 377 40.52 -18.62 -24.85
C SER A 377 38.98 -18.61 -24.68
N ILE A 378 38.25 -19.55 -25.28
CA ILE A 378 36.79 -19.55 -25.21
C ILE A 378 36.29 -20.11 -23.88
N ILE A 379 36.90 -21.19 -23.37
CA ILE A 379 36.53 -21.84 -22.11
C ILE A 379 36.89 -20.93 -20.94
N GLY A 380 38.07 -20.32 -20.95
CA GLY A 380 38.47 -19.38 -19.90
C GLY A 380 37.54 -18.18 -19.83
N ARG A 381 37.19 -17.59 -20.98
CA ARG A 381 36.23 -16.47 -21.05
C ARG A 381 34.80 -16.88 -20.71
N LEU A 382 34.39 -18.11 -21.04
CA LEU A 382 33.10 -18.67 -20.63
C LEU A 382 33.01 -18.79 -19.11
N LYS A 383 34.05 -19.34 -18.45
CA LYS A 383 34.14 -19.43 -16.98
C LYS A 383 34.04 -18.04 -16.36
N GLY A 384 34.87 -17.10 -16.82
CA GLY A 384 34.84 -15.72 -16.34
C GLY A 384 33.47 -15.06 -16.52
N LEU A 385 32.84 -15.19 -17.69
CA LEU A 385 31.50 -14.64 -17.93
C LEU A 385 30.45 -15.26 -17.00
N ALA A 386 30.50 -16.57 -16.77
CA ALA A 386 29.57 -17.26 -15.87
C ALA A 386 29.71 -16.76 -14.42
N GLU A 387 30.93 -16.59 -13.94
CA GLU A 387 31.22 -16.02 -12.62
C GLU A 387 30.67 -14.60 -12.48
N LEU A 388 30.95 -13.73 -13.46
CA LEU A 388 30.51 -12.33 -13.46
C LEU A 388 28.98 -12.20 -13.52
N ARG A 389 28.31 -13.03 -14.32
CA ARG A 389 26.84 -13.10 -14.37
C ARG A 389 26.24 -13.55 -13.05
N GLY A 390 26.90 -14.49 -12.36
CA GLY A 390 26.52 -14.91 -11.01
C GLY A 390 26.57 -13.76 -10.01
N VAL A 391 27.66 -12.99 -10.02
CA VAL A 391 27.84 -11.82 -9.16
C VAL A 391 26.84 -10.71 -9.49
N GLU A 392 26.65 -10.38 -10.78
CA GLU A 392 25.65 -9.42 -11.22
C GLU A 392 24.25 -9.78 -10.71
N MET A 393 23.82 -11.04 -10.89
CA MET A 393 22.52 -11.49 -10.41
C MET A 393 22.39 -11.38 -8.88
N ALA A 394 23.44 -11.74 -8.13
CA ALA A 394 23.45 -11.64 -6.67
C ALA A 394 23.36 -10.18 -6.19
N VAL A 395 24.09 -9.27 -6.85
CA VAL A 395 24.03 -7.82 -6.59
C VAL A 395 22.62 -7.27 -6.89
N LEU A 396 22.03 -7.61 -8.03
CA LEU A 396 20.70 -7.12 -8.40
C LEU A 396 19.62 -7.58 -7.41
N ARG A 397 19.65 -8.86 -7.00
CA ARG A 397 18.70 -9.42 -6.01
C ARG A 397 18.93 -8.87 -4.61
N SER A 398 20.17 -8.70 -4.18
CA SER A 398 20.48 -8.12 -2.86
C SER A 398 20.06 -6.66 -2.78
N LEU A 399 20.26 -5.86 -3.83
CA LEU A 399 19.78 -4.47 -3.86
C LEU A 399 18.24 -4.37 -3.84
N GLN A 400 17.51 -5.33 -4.43
CA GLN A 400 16.05 -5.41 -4.30
C GLN A 400 15.63 -5.78 -2.86
N THR A 401 16.35 -6.71 -2.24
CA THR A 401 16.07 -7.17 -0.87
C THR A 401 16.41 -6.09 0.17
N ILE A 402 17.51 -5.36 -0.01
CA ILE A 402 17.88 -4.21 0.83
C ILE A 402 16.92 -3.05 0.63
N LEU A 403 16.38 -2.82 -0.57
CA LEU A 403 15.30 -1.84 -0.79
C LEU A 403 14.03 -2.25 -0.03
N LEU A 404 13.66 -3.53 -0.04
CA LEU A 404 12.56 -4.07 0.76
C LEU A 404 12.81 -3.90 2.27
N ILE A 405 14.05 -4.11 2.74
CA ILE A 405 14.43 -3.95 4.15
C ILE A 405 14.53 -2.46 4.55
N PHE A 406 15.12 -1.57 3.75
CA PHE A 406 15.23 -0.14 4.07
C PHE A 406 13.92 0.63 3.89
N CYS A 407 13.04 0.24 2.97
CA CYS A 407 11.66 0.71 2.94
C CYS A 407 10.87 0.25 4.17
N SER A 408 11.35 -0.76 4.90
CA SER A 408 10.80 -1.13 6.22
C SER A 408 11.28 -0.20 7.35
N PHE A 409 12.22 0.72 7.11
CA PHE A 409 12.85 1.56 8.15
C PHE A 409 12.76 3.08 7.91
N LEU A 410 12.11 3.56 6.86
CA LEU A 410 11.75 4.99 6.68
C LEU A 410 10.24 5.16 6.91
N PRO A 411 9.77 5.88 7.96
CA PRO A 411 8.35 6.08 8.19
C PRO A 411 7.85 7.22 7.30
N ALA A 412 7.66 6.90 6.02
CA ALA A 412 6.56 7.46 5.25
C ALA A 412 5.63 6.28 4.92
N LEU A 413 5.12 5.61 5.96
CA LEU A 413 4.02 4.68 5.79
C LEU A 413 2.83 5.51 5.34
N ALA A 414 2.42 5.32 4.08
CA ALA A 414 1.14 5.83 3.61
C ALA A 414 0.03 5.39 4.57
N ASP A 415 -0.97 6.25 4.76
CA ASP A 415 -2.08 5.92 5.64
C ASP A 415 -2.96 4.81 5.05
N ASP A 416 -2.71 3.58 5.50
CA ASP A 416 -3.46 2.37 5.12
C ASP A 416 -4.83 2.25 5.84
N GLY A 417 -5.17 3.22 6.69
CA GLY A 417 -6.42 3.28 7.44
C GLY A 417 -6.49 2.37 8.67
N TYR A 418 -5.44 1.60 8.99
CA TYR A 418 -5.45 0.66 10.11
C TYR A 418 -5.60 1.36 11.47
N ARG A 419 -5.04 2.55 11.62
CA ARG A 419 -5.06 3.31 12.88
C ARG A 419 -6.39 4.03 13.14
N LEU A 420 -7.33 3.98 12.19
CA LEU A 420 -8.63 4.65 12.28
C LEU A 420 -8.45 6.13 12.64
N TRP A 421 -9.23 6.62 13.61
CA TRP A 421 -9.10 7.97 14.17
C TRP A 421 -8.05 8.07 15.30
N LEU A 422 -7.40 6.98 15.70
CA LEU A 422 -6.36 6.96 16.76
C LEU A 422 -4.95 6.99 16.14
N LYS A 423 -4.75 7.89 15.17
CA LYS A 423 -3.48 8.00 14.42
C LYS A 423 -2.30 8.42 15.27
N TYR A 424 -2.51 9.40 16.14
CA TYR A 424 -1.43 10.01 16.95
C TYR A 424 -0.23 10.45 16.11
N ASP A 425 -0.48 10.97 14.91
CA ASP A 425 0.57 11.54 14.07
C ASP A 425 1.13 12.81 14.72
N LEU A 426 2.43 13.05 14.53
CA LEU A 426 3.10 14.22 15.07
C LEU A 426 2.39 15.51 14.65
N ILE A 427 2.06 16.36 15.63
CA ILE A 427 1.45 17.66 15.35
C ILE A 427 2.45 18.51 14.56
N GLN A 428 2.02 18.98 13.39
CA GLN A 428 2.85 19.74 12.45
C GLN A 428 3.01 21.22 12.86
N ASP A 429 2.02 21.78 13.58
CA ASP A 429 2.16 23.11 14.20
C ASP A 429 3.16 23.04 15.37
N VAL A 430 4.37 23.54 15.12
CA VAL A 430 5.49 23.48 16.07
C VAL A 430 5.18 24.23 17.37
N LYS A 431 4.46 25.35 17.30
CA LYS A 431 4.14 26.16 18.48
C LYS A 431 3.11 25.43 19.34
N LEU A 432 2.02 24.97 18.73
CA LEU A 432 0.99 24.21 19.41
C LEU A 432 1.56 22.93 20.05
N ARG A 433 2.41 22.22 19.31
CA ARG A 433 3.09 21.01 19.80
C ARG A 433 3.95 21.32 21.03
N ALA A 434 4.74 22.40 21.00
CA ALA A 434 5.55 22.82 22.13
C ALA A 434 4.72 23.24 23.35
N ASP A 435 3.57 23.89 23.14
CA ASP A 435 2.65 24.29 24.21
C ASP A 435 2.03 23.07 24.91
N TYR A 436 1.61 22.06 24.15
CA TYR A 436 1.17 20.78 24.71
C TYR A 436 2.30 20.01 25.40
N ALA A 437 3.48 19.90 24.80
CA ALA A 437 4.61 19.19 25.40
C ALA A 437 5.01 19.78 26.77
N ARG A 438 4.95 21.12 26.91
CA ARG A 438 5.17 21.79 28.19
C ARG A 438 4.08 21.52 29.23
N SER A 439 2.88 21.12 28.80
CA SER A 439 1.74 20.87 29.68
C SER A 439 1.71 19.44 30.25
N PHE A 440 2.46 18.49 29.66
CA PHE A 440 2.32 17.06 29.95
C PHE A 440 3.68 16.38 30.22
N THR A 441 4.39 16.79 31.28
CA THR A 441 5.72 16.24 31.58
C THR A 441 5.71 14.90 32.31
N PHE A 442 4.58 14.55 32.94
CA PHE A 442 4.38 13.25 33.60
C PHE A 442 2.92 12.78 33.49
N ILE A 443 2.70 11.49 33.70
CA ILE A 443 1.39 10.86 33.97
C ILE A 443 1.46 10.25 35.37
N SER A 444 0.53 10.58 36.25
CA SER A 444 0.45 10.05 37.61
C SER A 444 -0.78 9.17 37.79
N THR A 445 -0.57 7.95 38.29
CA THR A 445 -1.65 7.05 38.73
C THR A 445 -1.26 6.27 39.98
N SER A 446 -2.25 6.04 40.86
CA SER A 446 -2.08 5.25 42.08
C SER A 446 -2.43 3.77 41.93
N SER A 447 -3.07 3.38 40.82
CA SER A 447 -3.53 2.01 40.54
C SER A 447 -2.66 1.32 39.48
N ASP A 448 -2.56 0.00 39.55
CA ASP A 448 -1.93 -0.88 38.56
C ASP A 448 -2.85 -1.98 38.03
N SER A 449 -4.17 -1.77 38.15
CA SER A 449 -5.17 -2.64 37.55
C SER A 449 -4.95 -2.80 36.03
N PRO A 450 -5.45 -3.88 35.41
CA PRO A 450 -5.39 -4.04 33.96
C PRO A 450 -5.97 -2.84 33.18
N MET A 451 -7.09 -2.27 33.66
CA MET A 451 -7.71 -1.10 33.05
C MET A 451 -6.82 0.14 33.18
N MET A 452 -6.25 0.37 34.37
CA MET A 452 -5.36 1.51 34.57
C MET A 452 -4.08 1.40 33.72
N LYS A 453 -3.55 0.19 33.53
CA LYS A 453 -2.40 -0.07 32.64
C LYS A 453 -2.71 0.32 31.20
N VAL A 454 -3.87 -0.08 30.65
CA VAL A 454 -4.22 0.30 29.27
C VAL A 454 -4.52 1.80 29.16
N THR A 455 -5.13 2.43 30.18
CA THR A 455 -5.36 3.88 30.22
C THR A 455 -4.05 4.67 30.16
N VAL A 456 -3.06 4.31 30.99
CA VAL A 456 -1.73 4.96 30.99
C VAL A 456 -0.99 4.70 29.69
N ALA A 457 -1.01 3.45 29.20
CA ALA A 457 -0.36 3.08 27.94
C ALA A 457 -0.94 3.86 26.74
N GLU A 458 -2.25 4.10 26.72
CA GLU A 458 -2.89 4.88 25.65
C GLU A 458 -2.49 6.36 25.71
N LEU A 459 -2.45 6.96 26.90
CA LEU A 459 -1.95 8.32 27.09
C LEU A 459 -0.48 8.45 26.67
N GLU A 460 0.37 7.52 27.10
CA GLU A 460 1.78 7.51 26.72
C GLU A 460 1.94 7.37 25.20
N LYS A 461 1.25 6.40 24.58
CA LYS A 461 1.27 6.17 23.13
C LYS A 461 0.80 7.41 22.37
N GLY A 462 -0.31 7.99 22.79
CA GLY A 462 -0.91 9.17 22.17
C GLY A 462 0.00 10.39 22.27
N LEU A 463 0.52 10.70 23.46
CA LEU A 463 1.39 11.85 23.69
C LEU A 463 2.74 11.68 23.00
N LYS A 464 3.34 10.49 23.03
CA LYS A 464 4.57 10.19 22.28
C LYS A 464 4.39 10.44 20.79
N GLY A 465 3.30 9.95 20.20
CA GLY A 465 3.01 10.16 18.79
C GLY A 465 2.76 11.63 18.44
N LEU A 466 1.83 12.27 19.15
CA LEU A 466 1.38 13.64 18.88
C LEU A 466 2.47 14.69 19.16
N LEU A 467 3.28 14.49 20.19
CA LEU A 467 4.22 15.49 20.72
C LEU A 467 5.69 15.17 20.44
N GLY A 468 6.01 13.91 20.12
CA GLY A 468 7.37 13.44 19.86
C GLY A 468 8.16 13.05 21.10
N ASN A 469 7.57 13.09 22.30
CA ASN A 469 8.20 12.72 23.56
C ASN A 469 7.25 11.96 24.50
N SER A 470 7.80 11.04 25.29
CA SER A 470 7.03 10.29 26.30
C SER A 470 7.07 11.01 27.65
N PRO A 471 5.92 11.31 28.28
CA PRO A 471 5.87 11.78 29.67
C PRO A 471 6.42 10.72 30.63
N ALA A 472 7.01 11.14 31.76
CA ALA A 472 7.40 10.20 32.80
C ALA A 472 6.17 9.59 33.50
N ILE A 473 6.15 8.27 33.70
CA ILE A 473 5.08 7.61 34.46
C ILE A 473 5.47 7.58 35.94
N THR A 474 4.59 8.07 36.82
CA THR A 474 4.86 8.25 38.25
C THR A 474 3.71 7.72 39.11
N ARG A 475 4.01 7.30 40.35
CA ARG A 475 2.99 6.88 41.33
C ARG A 475 2.41 8.05 42.13
N GLN A 476 3.14 9.15 42.23
CA GLN A 476 2.74 10.35 42.97
C GLN A 476 2.90 11.58 42.08
N ALA A 477 1.90 12.46 42.14
CA ALA A 477 1.91 13.69 41.38
C ALA A 477 3.00 14.64 41.88
N ASN A 478 3.80 15.18 40.97
CA ASN A 478 4.71 16.28 41.29
C ASN A 478 3.96 17.62 41.17
N VAL A 479 3.57 18.18 42.32
CA VAL A 479 2.74 19.41 42.40
C VAL A 479 3.44 20.64 41.78
N GLN A 480 4.76 20.60 41.60
CA GLN A 480 5.54 21.70 41.00
C GLN A 480 5.70 21.59 39.48
N LYS A 481 5.28 20.47 38.87
CA LYS A 481 5.42 20.24 37.42
C LYS A 481 4.05 20.12 36.75
N PRO A 482 3.91 20.59 35.50
CA PRO A 482 2.71 20.35 34.69
C PRO A 482 2.68 18.89 34.20
N GLY A 483 1.56 18.21 34.41
CA GLY A 483 1.39 16.80 34.05
C GLY A 483 -0.07 16.37 34.10
N ILE A 484 -0.31 15.10 33.84
CA ILE A 484 -1.63 14.45 33.88
C ILE A 484 -1.77 13.69 35.19
N ILE A 485 -2.87 13.90 35.90
CA ILE A 485 -3.21 13.16 37.12
C ILE A 485 -4.50 12.37 36.88
N LEU A 486 -4.39 11.05 36.99
CA LEU A 486 -5.54 10.14 37.00
C LEU A 486 -5.99 9.95 38.46
N LYS A 487 -7.17 10.47 38.80
CA LYS A 487 -7.65 10.56 40.19
C LYS A 487 -8.98 9.83 40.37
N ILE A 488 -9.01 8.84 41.24
CA ILE A 488 -10.26 8.29 41.76
C ILE A 488 -10.78 9.22 42.87
N ASP A 489 -11.99 9.74 42.71
CA ASP A 489 -12.65 10.60 43.69
C ASP A 489 -14.10 10.16 43.92
N LYS A 490 -14.39 9.75 45.16
CA LYS A 490 -15.72 9.25 45.54
C LYS A 490 -16.79 10.33 45.60
N ASN A 491 -16.41 11.62 45.56
CA ASN A 491 -17.32 12.76 45.53
C ASN A 491 -17.80 13.09 44.11
N GLU A 492 -17.20 12.50 43.08
CA GLU A 492 -17.68 12.62 41.70
C GLU A 492 -19.07 11.98 41.55
N THR A 493 -19.71 12.27 40.41
CA THR A 493 -21.07 11.80 40.10
C THR A 493 -21.21 10.29 40.32
N PRO A 494 -22.39 9.78 40.74
CA PRO A 494 -22.58 8.36 41.00
C PRO A 494 -22.39 7.43 39.80
N ASP A 495 -22.48 7.95 38.57
CA ASP A 495 -22.23 7.21 37.35
C ASP A 495 -20.75 6.75 37.30
N GLU A 496 -20.54 5.44 37.15
CA GLU A 496 -19.22 4.84 37.17
C GLU A 496 -18.38 5.17 35.94
N GLU A 497 -19.02 5.49 34.81
CA GLU A 497 -18.37 5.79 33.53
C GLU A 497 -18.17 7.30 33.31
N ALA A 498 -18.75 8.14 34.16
CA ALA A 498 -18.61 9.59 34.10
C ALA A 498 -17.20 10.07 34.52
N TYR A 499 -16.78 11.20 33.98
CA TYR A 499 -15.49 11.81 34.30
C TYR A 499 -15.55 13.34 34.30
N HIS A 500 -14.64 13.94 35.07
CA HIS A 500 -14.37 15.36 35.10
C HIS A 500 -12.92 15.62 34.67
N LEU A 501 -12.75 16.33 33.56
CA LEU A 501 -11.47 16.70 32.97
C LEU A 501 -11.27 18.20 33.13
N PHE A 502 -10.31 18.62 33.95
CA PHE A 502 -10.08 20.03 34.24
C PHE A 502 -8.60 20.38 34.46
N ARG A 503 -8.25 21.67 34.37
CA ARG A 503 -6.92 22.17 34.74
C ARG A 503 -6.90 22.86 36.10
N LYS A 504 -5.88 22.57 36.90
CA LYS A 504 -5.61 23.22 38.20
C LYS A 504 -4.12 23.34 38.42
N ASN A 505 -3.64 24.55 38.76
CA ASN A 505 -2.22 24.83 39.03
C ASN A 505 -1.27 24.32 37.92
N GLY A 506 -1.66 24.47 36.65
CA GLY A 506 -0.88 23.99 35.49
C GLY A 506 -0.97 22.49 35.19
N GLN A 507 -1.61 21.70 36.07
CA GLN A 507 -1.83 20.28 35.90
C GLN A 507 -3.17 20.00 35.22
N THR A 508 -3.24 18.91 34.45
CA THR A 508 -4.48 18.39 33.87
C THR A 508 -4.94 17.20 34.71
N ILE A 509 -6.14 17.27 35.26
CA ILE A 509 -6.70 16.26 36.15
C ILE A 509 -7.85 15.58 35.43
N ILE A 510 -7.79 14.25 35.36
CA ILE A 510 -8.92 13.40 34.97
C ILE A 510 -9.40 12.75 36.26
N SER A 511 -10.57 13.15 36.72
CA SER A 511 -11.21 12.68 37.95
C SER A 511 -12.43 11.83 37.62
N SER A 512 -12.63 10.72 38.33
CA SER A 512 -13.82 9.88 38.18
C SER A 512 -14.05 9.06 39.45
N ARG A 513 -15.29 8.60 39.65
CA ARG A 513 -15.66 7.68 40.72
C ARG A 513 -15.00 6.32 40.56
N THR A 514 -14.79 5.86 39.33
CA THR A 514 -14.18 4.56 39.02
C THR A 514 -13.14 4.66 37.92
N GLU A 515 -12.37 3.60 37.68
CA GLU A 515 -11.38 3.57 36.61
C GLU A 515 -11.99 3.63 35.20
N LYS A 516 -13.28 3.25 35.07
CA LYS A 516 -13.99 3.29 33.78
C LYS A 516 -14.07 4.72 33.23
N GLY A 517 -14.47 5.68 34.06
CA GLY A 517 -14.48 7.08 33.66
C GLY A 517 -13.08 7.65 33.42
N LEU A 518 -12.05 7.18 34.13
CA LEU A 518 -10.66 7.59 33.86
C LEU A 518 -10.19 7.15 32.46
N LEU A 519 -10.54 5.93 32.04
CA LEU A 519 -10.28 5.42 30.68
C LEU A 519 -10.91 6.33 29.62
N TYR A 520 -12.20 6.65 29.76
CA TYR A 520 -12.91 7.49 28.81
C TYR A 520 -12.41 8.95 28.81
N GLY A 521 -12.12 9.50 30.00
CA GLY A 521 -11.52 10.83 30.14
C GLY A 521 -10.14 10.95 29.50
N ALA A 522 -9.33 9.89 29.53
CA ALA A 522 -8.05 9.83 28.84
C ALA A 522 -8.21 9.91 27.31
N PHE A 523 -9.15 9.14 26.74
CA PHE A 523 -9.46 9.24 25.31
C PHE A 523 -10.03 10.61 24.93
N THR A 524 -10.83 11.23 25.79
CA THR A 524 -11.34 12.60 25.58
C THR A 524 -10.21 13.64 25.56
N LEU A 525 -9.23 13.53 26.46
CA LEU A 525 -8.05 14.40 26.44
C LEU A 525 -7.25 14.21 25.14
N LEU A 526 -7.01 12.98 24.72
CA LEU A 526 -6.29 12.69 23.47
C LEU A 526 -7.06 13.23 22.25
N ARG A 527 -8.38 13.07 22.20
CA ARG A 527 -9.23 13.67 21.17
C ARG A 527 -9.12 15.19 21.14
N ALA A 528 -9.10 15.87 22.30
CA ALA A 528 -8.92 17.31 22.38
C ALA A 528 -7.56 17.76 21.82
N ILE A 529 -6.50 17.01 22.09
CA ILE A 529 -5.16 17.27 21.53
C ILE A 529 -5.10 17.02 20.02
N GLN A 530 -5.63 15.87 19.54
CA GLN A 530 -5.68 15.53 18.11
C GLN A 530 -6.48 16.55 17.27
N THR A 531 -7.49 17.17 17.89
CA THR A 531 -8.34 18.18 17.26
C THR A 531 -7.85 19.62 17.49
N HIS A 532 -6.64 19.79 18.04
CA HIS A 532 -5.95 21.07 18.26
C HIS A 532 -6.73 22.04 19.17
N GLN A 533 -7.45 21.54 20.17
CA GLN A 533 -8.23 22.37 21.09
C GLN A 533 -7.34 23.14 22.08
N ASN A 534 -7.72 24.36 22.41
CA ASN A 534 -7.07 25.10 23.50
C ASN A 534 -7.46 24.50 24.87
N LEU A 535 -6.46 24.03 25.63
CA LEU A 535 -6.66 23.36 26.91
C LEU A 535 -6.58 24.30 28.13
N ASP A 536 -6.27 25.58 27.97
CA ASP A 536 -6.09 26.51 29.10
C ASP A 536 -7.38 26.75 29.90
N LYS A 537 -8.53 26.56 29.26
CA LYS A 537 -9.86 26.68 29.88
C LYS A 537 -10.58 25.34 30.02
N LEU A 538 -9.82 24.24 30.06
CA LEU A 538 -10.39 22.91 30.16
C LEU A 538 -11.04 22.73 31.54
N ASP A 539 -12.36 22.58 31.52
CA ASP A 539 -13.23 22.23 32.64
C ASP A 539 -14.48 21.56 32.05
N LEU A 540 -14.44 20.23 31.93
CA LEU A 540 -15.44 19.42 31.25
C LEU A 540 -15.87 18.26 32.14
N SER A 541 -17.14 18.25 32.54
CA SER A 541 -17.78 17.05 33.10
C SER A 541 -18.61 16.38 32.01
N ASP A 542 -18.48 15.07 31.86
CA ASP A 542 -19.18 14.30 30.82
C ASP A 542 -19.56 12.91 31.35
N SER A 543 -20.71 12.41 30.92
CA SER A 543 -21.30 11.15 31.37
C SER A 543 -22.13 10.53 30.23
N PRO A 544 -22.08 9.20 30.03
CA PRO A 544 -22.88 8.57 29.00
C PRO A 544 -24.38 8.68 29.32
N LYS A 545 -25.20 8.99 28.31
CA LYS A 545 -26.66 9.05 28.45
C LYS A 545 -27.33 7.68 28.40
N ILE A 546 -26.68 6.69 27.79
CA ILE A 546 -27.22 5.35 27.57
C ILE A 546 -26.25 4.33 28.19
N GLN A 547 -26.76 3.38 28.98
CA GLN A 547 -25.94 2.42 29.74
C GLN A 547 -25.25 1.39 28.84
N HIS A 548 -26.00 0.71 27.99
CA HIS A 548 -25.47 -0.32 27.08
C HIS A 548 -25.24 0.25 25.69
N ARG A 549 -23.98 0.37 25.27
CA ARG A 549 -23.57 0.96 23.99
C ARG A 549 -22.81 -0.10 23.21
N ILE A 550 -23.53 -0.80 22.33
CA ILE A 550 -23.14 -2.13 21.83
C ILE A 550 -22.89 -2.15 20.32
N LEU A 551 -21.88 -2.89 19.88
CA LEU A 551 -21.78 -3.33 18.48
C LEU A 551 -22.30 -4.75 18.30
N ASN A 552 -23.10 -4.96 17.26
CA ASN A 552 -23.57 -6.28 16.85
C ASN A 552 -22.79 -6.73 15.61
N HIS A 553 -22.09 -7.85 15.71
CA HIS A 553 -21.38 -8.46 14.59
C HIS A 553 -22.25 -9.55 13.96
N TRP A 554 -22.41 -9.51 12.64
CA TRP A 554 -23.15 -10.53 11.90
C TRP A 554 -22.22 -11.62 11.36
N ASP A 555 -21.30 -12.04 12.24
CA ASP A 555 -20.15 -12.86 11.90
C ASP A 555 -20.47 -14.34 12.10
N ASN A 556 -20.18 -15.14 11.08
CA ASN A 556 -20.44 -16.57 11.05
C ASN A 556 -19.24 -17.37 11.56
N THR A 557 -19.49 -18.61 12.01
CA THR A 557 -18.44 -19.50 12.52
C THR A 557 -17.38 -19.87 11.48
N ASN A 558 -17.66 -19.69 10.19
CA ASN A 558 -16.74 -19.98 9.09
C ASN A 558 -15.87 -18.80 8.68
N GLY A 559 -15.96 -17.65 9.35
CA GLY A 559 -15.20 -16.44 9.03
C GLY A 559 -15.90 -15.48 8.06
N SER A 560 -17.02 -15.86 7.45
CA SER A 560 -17.83 -14.91 6.66
C SER A 560 -18.63 -13.96 7.54
N ILE A 561 -18.99 -12.79 7.01
CA ILE A 561 -19.87 -11.82 7.67
C ILE A 561 -21.13 -11.65 6.80
N GLU A 562 -22.30 -11.88 7.38
CA GLU A 562 -23.56 -11.58 6.71
C GLU A 562 -23.72 -10.05 6.59
N ARG A 563 -23.90 -9.57 5.35
CA ARG A 563 -23.87 -8.13 5.02
C ARG A 563 -22.54 -7.45 5.42
N GLY A 564 -21.44 -8.21 5.34
CA GLY A 564 -20.08 -7.69 5.49
C GLY A 564 -19.49 -7.21 4.18
N TYR A 565 -18.98 -5.98 4.18
CA TYR A 565 -18.40 -5.34 2.99
C TYR A 565 -16.95 -4.88 3.22
N ALA A 566 -16.31 -5.46 4.24
CA ALA A 566 -15.01 -5.05 4.75
C ALA A 566 -14.07 -6.25 5.00
N GLY A 567 -14.20 -7.30 4.18
CA GLY A 567 -13.46 -8.55 4.32
C GLY A 567 -14.17 -9.59 5.19
N GLU A 568 -13.38 -10.47 5.80
CA GLU A 568 -13.81 -11.56 6.68
C GLU A 568 -13.99 -11.08 8.14
N SER A 569 -14.61 -11.93 8.96
CA SER A 569 -14.72 -11.75 10.42
C SER A 569 -13.37 -11.42 11.03
N LEU A 570 -13.36 -10.46 11.96
CA LEU A 570 -12.16 -10.17 12.75
C LEU A 570 -11.77 -11.40 13.58
N TRP A 571 -12.76 -12.13 14.08
CA TRP A 571 -12.60 -13.27 14.96
C TRP A 571 -12.10 -14.49 14.17
N LYS A 572 -10.84 -14.88 14.40
CA LYS A 572 -10.21 -16.04 13.77
C LYS A 572 -10.55 -17.29 14.58
N TRP A 573 -11.80 -17.74 14.46
CA TRP A 573 -12.34 -18.82 15.28
C TRP A 573 -11.52 -20.12 15.23
N TYR A 574 -10.85 -20.42 14.12
CA TYR A 574 -10.01 -21.62 14.00
C TYR A 574 -8.68 -21.52 14.77
N ASP A 575 -8.18 -20.30 14.97
CA ASP A 575 -6.90 -20.02 15.63
C ASP A 575 -7.04 -19.82 17.14
N LEU A 576 -8.20 -19.31 17.58
CA LEU A 576 -8.48 -19.08 18.99
C LEU A 576 -8.63 -20.40 19.77
N PRO A 577 -8.27 -20.44 21.07
CA PRO A 577 -7.62 -19.37 21.84
C PRO A 577 -6.08 -19.34 21.70
N ASP A 578 -5.48 -20.37 21.08
CA ASP A 578 -4.03 -20.60 21.14
C ASP A 578 -3.21 -19.59 20.33
N ASN A 579 -3.79 -19.00 19.29
CA ASN A 579 -3.18 -17.93 18.50
C ASN A 579 -4.09 -16.71 18.44
N THR A 580 -3.69 -15.67 19.19
CA THR A 580 -4.47 -14.44 19.36
C THR A 580 -4.00 -13.35 18.42
N ASP A 581 -4.90 -12.81 17.61
CA ASP A 581 -4.60 -11.70 16.69
C ASP A 581 -4.45 -10.38 17.48
N PRO A 582 -3.31 -9.65 17.34
CA PRO A 582 -3.13 -8.34 17.97
C PRO A 582 -4.22 -7.31 17.64
N ARG A 583 -4.93 -7.48 16.51
CA ARG A 583 -6.07 -6.63 16.11
C ARG A 583 -7.18 -6.62 17.14
N TYR A 584 -7.31 -7.62 18.01
CA TYR A 584 -8.35 -7.63 19.06
C TYR A 584 -8.14 -6.52 20.07
N VAL A 585 -6.88 -6.21 20.40
CA VAL A 585 -6.53 -5.06 21.25
C VAL A 585 -6.88 -3.75 20.53
N ASP A 586 -6.55 -3.64 19.25
CA ASP A 586 -6.84 -2.41 18.49
C ASP A 586 -8.35 -2.18 18.27
N TYR A 587 -9.14 -3.25 18.09
CA TYR A 587 -10.59 -3.20 18.09
C TYR A 587 -11.13 -2.70 19.44
N ALA A 588 -10.60 -3.22 20.56
CA ALA A 588 -11.02 -2.78 21.90
C ALA A 588 -10.67 -1.31 22.15
N ARG A 589 -9.47 -0.87 21.75
CA ARG A 589 -9.03 0.54 21.81
C ARG A 589 -9.96 1.46 21.02
N ALA A 590 -10.29 1.09 19.78
CA ALA A 590 -11.17 1.88 18.93
C ALA A 590 -12.56 2.06 19.57
N ASN A 591 -13.17 0.97 20.06
CA ASN A 591 -14.47 1.02 20.73
C ASN A 591 -14.46 1.85 22.01
N ALA A 592 -13.48 1.63 22.89
CA ALA A 592 -13.36 2.37 24.14
C ALA A 592 -13.16 3.87 23.90
N SER A 593 -12.44 4.26 22.84
CA SER A 593 -12.19 5.67 22.51
C SER A 593 -13.44 6.49 22.16
N ILE A 594 -14.50 5.81 21.75
CA ILE A 594 -15.82 6.40 21.46
C ILE A 594 -16.90 5.93 22.43
N GLY A 595 -16.50 5.30 23.55
CA GLY A 595 -17.39 4.97 24.65
C GLY A 595 -18.20 3.69 24.48
N ILE A 596 -18.00 2.89 23.43
CA ILE A 596 -18.67 1.59 23.28
C ILE A 596 -18.19 0.66 24.40
N ASN A 597 -19.13 0.02 25.10
CA ASN A 597 -18.87 -0.82 26.28
C ASN A 597 -19.42 -2.24 26.17
N GLY A 598 -19.90 -2.63 24.99
CA GLY A 598 -20.31 -4.01 24.73
C GLY A 598 -20.20 -4.42 23.27
N THR A 599 -20.07 -5.72 23.04
CA THR A 599 -20.01 -6.29 21.69
C THR A 599 -20.67 -7.68 21.66
N VAL A 600 -21.56 -7.89 20.70
CA VAL A 600 -22.09 -9.21 20.35
C VAL A 600 -21.24 -9.74 19.21
N VAL A 601 -20.45 -10.79 19.47
CA VAL A 601 -19.36 -11.22 18.55
C VAL A 601 -19.80 -12.18 17.45
N ASN A 602 -21.08 -12.52 17.35
CA ASN A 602 -21.57 -13.51 16.42
C ASN A 602 -22.97 -13.20 15.86
N ASN A 603 -23.22 -13.77 14.68
CA ASN A 603 -24.42 -13.52 13.89
C ASN A 603 -25.73 -13.79 14.65
N VAL A 604 -26.71 -12.91 14.42
CA VAL A 604 -28.09 -13.03 14.91
C VAL A 604 -28.81 -14.22 14.29
N ASN A 605 -28.44 -14.64 13.08
CA ASN A 605 -28.77 -15.96 12.53
C ASN A 605 -27.90 -17.00 13.23
N ALA A 606 -28.24 -17.28 14.49
CA ALA A 606 -27.32 -17.81 15.45
C ALA A 606 -27.03 -19.31 15.25
N SER A 607 -25.75 -19.66 15.39
CA SER A 607 -25.29 -21.04 15.49
C SER A 607 -25.25 -21.49 16.94
N ALA A 608 -25.85 -22.66 17.24
CA ALA A 608 -25.75 -23.27 18.57
C ALA A 608 -24.31 -23.63 18.95
N ARG A 609 -23.38 -23.67 17.99
CA ARG A 609 -21.96 -23.95 18.20
C ARG A 609 -21.31 -22.99 19.21
N PHE A 610 -21.74 -21.73 19.28
CA PHE A 610 -21.21 -20.76 20.25
C PHE A 610 -21.51 -21.08 21.72
N LEU A 611 -22.39 -22.07 21.98
CA LEU A 611 -22.74 -22.52 23.33
C LEU A 611 -22.03 -23.83 23.73
N THR A 612 -21.13 -24.36 22.89
CA THR A 612 -20.28 -25.50 23.25
C THR A 612 -19.05 -25.04 24.01
N GLU A 613 -18.50 -25.88 24.87
CA GLU A 613 -17.31 -25.59 25.66
C GLU A 613 -16.14 -25.09 24.79
N GLU A 614 -15.89 -25.75 23.65
CA GLU A 614 -14.83 -25.39 22.70
C GLU A 614 -14.93 -23.92 22.27
N TYR A 615 -16.12 -23.46 21.86
CA TYR A 615 -16.30 -22.07 21.43
C TYR A 615 -16.37 -21.09 22.60
N LEU A 616 -16.88 -21.50 23.76
CA LEU A 616 -16.86 -20.65 24.95
C LEU A 616 -15.43 -20.31 25.40
N LEU A 617 -14.47 -21.23 25.23
CA LEU A 617 -13.05 -20.93 25.47
C LEU A 617 -12.48 -19.92 24.46
N LYS A 618 -12.93 -19.95 23.20
CA LYS A 618 -12.54 -18.95 22.18
C LYS A 618 -13.12 -17.57 22.50
N VAL A 619 -14.39 -17.53 22.92
CA VAL A 619 -15.08 -16.29 23.32
C VAL A 619 -14.47 -15.71 24.60
N LYS A 620 -14.04 -16.57 25.54
CA LYS A 620 -13.31 -16.16 26.75
C LYS A 620 -12.06 -15.37 26.41
N GLU A 621 -11.30 -15.78 25.39
CA GLU A 621 -10.09 -15.08 24.99
C GLU A 621 -10.40 -13.66 24.50
N LEU A 622 -11.43 -13.50 23.66
CA LEU A 622 -11.92 -12.18 23.28
C LEU A 622 -12.34 -11.34 24.49
N ALA A 623 -13.10 -11.94 25.42
CA ALA A 623 -13.54 -11.26 26.64
C ALA A 623 -12.36 -10.82 27.53
N ASN A 624 -11.30 -11.62 27.62
CA ASN A 624 -10.08 -11.28 28.36
C ASN A 624 -9.39 -10.04 27.79
N ILE A 625 -9.32 -9.93 26.47
CA ILE A 625 -8.69 -8.81 25.77
C ILE A 625 -9.54 -7.53 25.90
N PHE A 626 -10.86 -7.67 25.88
CA PHE A 626 -11.80 -6.54 25.87
C PHE A 626 -12.07 -5.95 27.26
N ARG A 627 -11.99 -6.78 28.32
CA ARG A 627 -12.30 -6.39 29.70
C ARG A 627 -11.49 -5.18 30.22
N PRO A 628 -10.17 -5.07 30.00
CA PRO A 628 -9.41 -3.88 30.39
C PRO A 628 -9.91 -2.58 29.74
N TYR A 629 -10.59 -2.66 28.61
CA TYR A 629 -11.16 -1.53 27.88
C TYR A 629 -12.62 -1.25 28.24
N ASN A 630 -13.14 -1.88 29.32
CA ASN A 630 -14.52 -1.79 29.77
C ASN A 630 -15.54 -2.26 28.70
N ILE A 631 -15.19 -3.29 27.93
CA ILE A 631 -16.08 -3.86 26.91
C ILE A 631 -16.51 -5.26 27.33
N LYS A 632 -17.81 -5.44 27.55
CA LYS A 632 -18.41 -6.76 27.83
C LYS A 632 -18.71 -7.51 26.53
N VAL A 633 -18.51 -8.83 26.56
CA VAL A 633 -18.90 -9.71 25.45
C VAL A 633 -20.30 -10.26 25.67
N PHE A 634 -21.09 -10.28 24.60
CA PHE A 634 -22.42 -10.86 24.49
C PHE A 634 -22.43 -11.91 23.36
N LEU A 635 -23.42 -12.80 23.36
CA LEU A 635 -23.61 -13.77 22.28
C LEU A 635 -25.03 -13.73 21.74
N SER A 636 -25.15 -13.77 20.42
CA SER A 636 -26.38 -14.16 19.74
C SER A 636 -26.61 -15.65 19.99
N VAL A 637 -27.78 -16.03 20.49
CA VAL A 637 -28.07 -17.44 20.83
C VAL A 637 -29.16 -18.04 19.96
N ARG A 638 -28.97 -19.32 19.59
CA ARG A 638 -29.98 -20.09 18.87
C ARG A 638 -31.02 -20.59 19.86
N PHE A 639 -32.28 -20.16 19.70
CA PHE A 639 -33.36 -20.53 20.63
C PHE A 639 -33.56 -22.05 20.75
N SER A 640 -33.36 -22.79 19.66
CA SER A 640 -33.48 -24.26 19.62
C SER A 640 -32.27 -25.03 20.14
N ALA A 641 -31.26 -24.36 20.71
CA ALA A 641 -30.04 -25.00 21.24
C ALA A 641 -30.29 -26.19 22.20
N PRO A 642 -31.30 -26.18 23.10
CA PRO A 642 -31.62 -27.34 23.92
C PRO A 642 -31.88 -28.63 23.11
N LYS A 643 -32.52 -28.51 21.94
CA LYS A 643 -32.66 -29.64 20.99
C LYS A 643 -31.38 -29.92 20.24
N ASN A 644 -30.74 -28.89 19.69
CA ASN A 644 -29.62 -29.06 18.77
C ASN A 644 -28.37 -29.65 19.43
N ILE A 645 -28.07 -29.24 20.65
CA ILE A 645 -26.84 -29.62 21.36
C ILE A 645 -27.10 -30.12 22.79
N GLY A 646 -28.30 -29.90 23.34
CA GLY A 646 -28.68 -30.36 24.67
C GLY A 646 -29.30 -31.76 24.72
N GLY A 647 -29.70 -32.32 23.57
CA GLY A 647 -30.35 -33.63 23.49
C GLY A 647 -31.80 -33.67 23.98
N LEU A 648 -32.43 -32.52 24.25
CA LEU A 648 -33.83 -32.45 24.66
C LEU A 648 -34.76 -32.67 23.45
N ALA A 649 -35.95 -33.20 23.68
CA ALA A 649 -36.96 -33.40 22.64
C ALA A 649 -37.59 -32.07 22.15
N THR A 650 -37.55 -31.02 22.98
CA THR A 650 -38.23 -29.74 22.76
C THR A 650 -37.32 -28.55 23.10
N SER A 651 -37.70 -27.36 22.64
CA SER A 651 -37.17 -26.07 23.11
C SER A 651 -38.30 -25.11 23.52
N ASP A 652 -39.44 -25.66 23.93
CA ASP A 652 -40.54 -24.89 24.54
C ASP A 652 -40.03 -24.17 25.81
N PRO A 653 -40.08 -22.83 25.89
CA PRO A 653 -39.55 -22.09 27.03
C PRO A 653 -40.31 -22.36 28.35
N LEU A 654 -41.50 -22.96 28.30
CA LEU A 654 -42.25 -23.35 29.50
C LEU A 654 -41.95 -24.79 29.96
N ASP A 655 -41.22 -25.58 29.17
CA ASP A 655 -40.79 -26.92 29.57
C ASP A 655 -39.73 -26.84 30.69
N PRO A 656 -39.93 -27.53 31.83
CA PRO A 656 -39.00 -27.47 32.97
C PRO A 656 -37.56 -27.87 32.64
N GLU A 657 -37.36 -28.87 31.77
CA GLU A 657 -36.02 -29.34 31.40
C GLU A 657 -35.33 -28.34 30.47
N VAL A 658 -36.08 -27.66 29.59
CA VAL A 658 -35.54 -26.55 28.77
C VAL A 658 -35.08 -25.40 29.65
N ARG A 659 -35.90 -24.99 30.64
CA ARG A 659 -35.54 -23.93 31.59
C ARG A 659 -34.31 -24.30 32.42
N LYS A 660 -34.24 -25.56 32.86
CA LYS A 660 -33.08 -26.10 33.59
C LYS A 660 -31.83 -26.07 32.73
N TRP A 661 -31.92 -26.52 31.48
CA TRP A 661 -30.80 -26.52 30.53
C TRP A 661 -30.22 -25.12 30.34
N TRP A 662 -31.06 -24.10 30.15
CA TRP A 662 -30.58 -22.72 30.00
C TRP A 662 -29.96 -22.17 31.29
N LYS A 663 -30.50 -22.49 32.47
CA LYS A 663 -29.88 -22.12 33.75
C LYS A 663 -28.49 -22.74 33.93
N GLU A 664 -28.35 -24.02 33.59
CA GLU A 664 -27.06 -24.73 33.65
C GLU A 664 -26.07 -24.17 32.62
N LYS A 665 -26.53 -23.92 31.39
CA LYS A 665 -25.70 -23.32 30.33
C LYS A 665 -25.25 -21.90 30.69
N ALA A 666 -26.13 -21.07 31.26
CA ALA A 666 -25.75 -19.75 31.75
C ALA A 666 -24.70 -19.87 32.86
N LYS A 667 -24.91 -20.77 33.85
CA LYS A 667 -23.92 -21.02 34.92
C LYS A 667 -22.56 -21.44 34.36
N GLU A 668 -22.52 -22.29 33.35
CA GLU A 668 -21.28 -22.67 32.65
C GLU A 668 -20.61 -21.46 31.98
N ILE A 669 -21.36 -20.67 31.20
CA ILE A 669 -20.85 -19.46 30.53
C ILE A 669 -20.24 -18.49 31.54
N TYR A 670 -20.95 -18.18 32.63
CA TYR A 670 -20.44 -17.28 33.67
C TYR A 670 -19.30 -17.89 34.50
N GLY A 671 -19.20 -19.22 34.58
CA GLY A 671 -18.02 -19.89 35.13
C GLY A 671 -16.76 -19.68 34.28
N ILE A 672 -16.93 -19.58 32.96
CA ILE A 672 -15.84 -19.38 31.99
C ILE A 672 -15.53 -17.90 31.78
N ILE A 673 -16.57 -17.05 31.75
CA ILE A 673 -16.54 -15.60 31.48
C ILE A 673 -17.36 -14.89 32.57
N PRO A 674 -16.76 -14.56 33.74
CA PRO A 674 -17.50 -14.08 34.91
C PRO A 674 -18.26 -12.77 34.74
N ASP A 675 -17.85 -11.94 33.78
CA ASP A 675 -18.45 -10.64 33.47
C ASP A 675 -19.17 -10.62 32.12
N PHE A 676 -19.58 -11.79 31.61
CA PHE A 676 -20.38 -11.94 30.41
C PHE A 676 -21.60 -11.01 30.44
N GLY A 677 -21.91 -10.38 29.31
CA GLY A 677 -22.97 -9.37 29.23
C GLY A 677 -24.37 -9.97 29.20
N GLY A 678 -24.53 -11.12 28.55
CA GLY A 678 -25.82 -11.76 28.31
C GLY A 678 -26.07 -12.07 26.84
N PHE A 679 -27.34 -12.15 26.45
CA PHE A 679 -27.73 -12.72 25.15
C PHE A 679 -28.39 -11.69 24.22
N LEU A 680 -28.11 -11.81 22.93
CA LEU A 680 -28.90 -11.24 21.83
C LEU A 680 -29.76 -12.35 21.21
N VAL A 681 -31.02 -12.06 20.87
CA VAL A 681 -31.93 -13.07 20.33
C VAL A 681 -32.69 -12.54 19.11
N LYS A 682 -32.55 -13.24 17.98
CA LYS A 682 -33.47 -13.19 16.83
C LYS A 682 -34.28 -14.49 16.86
N ALA A 683 -35.59 -14.39 16.97
CA ALA A 683 -36.48 -15.54 17.13
C ALA A 683 -37.78 -15.34 16.35
N ASN A 684 -38.29 -16.40 15.72
CA ASN A 684 -39.49 -16.39 14.85
C ASN A 684 -39.43 -15.32 13.73
N SER A 685 -38.24 -15.11 13.16
CA SER A 685 -38.03 -14.19 12.04
C SER A 685 -37.16 -14.85 10.98
N GLU A 686 -37.57 -14.78 9.72
CA GLU A 686 -36.79 -15.24 8.55
C GLU A 686 -36.33 -16.71 8.65
N GLY A 687 -37.14 -17.56 9.30
CA GLY A 687 -36.84 -18.98 9.49
C GLY A 687 -36.02 -19.31 10.74
N GLU A 688 -35.62 -18.32 11.55
CA GLU A 688 -34.99 -18.58 12.85
C GLU A 688 -36.02 -19.11 13.88
N PRO A 689 -35.64 -20.13 14.67
CA PRO A 689 -36.55 -20.78 15.62
C PRO A 689 -36.88 -19.83 16.78
N GLY A 690 -38.04 -20.06 17.41
CA GLY A 690 -38.45 -19.21 18.52
C GLY A 690 -39.68 -19.71 19.28
N PRO A 691 -40.11 -18.98 20.33
CA PRO A 691 -41.21 -19.39 21.20
C PRO A 691 -42.53 -19.64 20.46
N GLN A 692 -42.82 -18.93 19.36
CA GLN A 692 -44.09 -19.10 18.62
C GLN A 692 -44.20 -20.48 17.96
N ASP A 693 -43.07 -21.18 17.71
CA ASP A 693 -43.07 -22.56 17.18
C ASP A 693 -43.69 -23.55 18.18
N TYR A 694 -43.79 -23.15 19.45
CA TYR A 694 -44.35 -23.92 20.56
C TYR A 694 -45.66 -23.30 21.09
N GLY A 695 -46.26 -22.36 20.34
CA GLY A 695 -47.46 -21.64 20.77
C GLY A 695 -47.25 -20.71 21.97
N ARG A 696 -46.01 -20.22 22.18
CA ARG A 696 -45.65 -19.29 23.27
C ARG A 696 -45.42 -17.88 22.77
N SER A 697 -45.48 -16.91 23.67
CA SER A 697 -45.22 -15.50 23.38
C SER A 697 -43.71 -15.19 23.36
N HIS A 698 -43.33 -14.05 22.79
CA HIS A 698 -41.96 -13.54 22.91
C HIS A 698 -41.55 -13.27 24.37
N ALA A 699 -42.50 -12.87 25.23
CA ALA A 699 -42.25 -12.68 26.65
C ALA A 699 -41.89 -14.01 27.34
N ASP A 700 -42.59 -15.11 27.03
CA ASP A 700 -42.26 -16.44 27.60
C ASP A 700 -40.82 -16.86 27.24
N GLY A 701 -40.44 -16.70 25.97
CA GLY A 701 -39.11 -17.02 25.49
C GLY A 701 -38.03 -16.14 26.10
N ALA A 702 -38.26 -14.82 26.14
CA ALA A 702 -37.31 -13.86 26.70
C ALA A 702 -37.13 -14.03 28.21
N ASN A 703 -38.22 -14.24 28.94
CA ASN A 703 -38.22 -14.38 30.40
C ASN A 703 -37.48 -15.64 30.84
N MET A 704 -37.64 -16.75 30.12
CA MET A 704 -36.89 -17.98 30.38
C MET A 704 -35.37 -17.76 30.30
N LEU A 705 -34.90 -17.04 29.28
CA LEU A 705 -33.47 -16.71 29.14
C LEU A 705 -33.03 -15.68 30.20
N ALA A 706 -33.88 -14.71 30.51
CA ALA A 706 -33.60 -13.68 31.51
C ALA A 706 -33.43 -14.27 32.91
N GLU A 707 -34.27 -15.24 33.30
CA GLU A 707 -34.12 -15.98 34.56
C GLU A 707 -32.81 -16.77 34.64
N ALA A 708 -32.32 -17.27 33.51
CA ALA A 708 -31.07 -18.01 33.47
C ALA A 708 -29.84 -17.10 33.73
N VAL A 709 -29.87 -15.86 33.24
CA VAL A 709 -28.74 -14.92 33.37
C VAL A 709 -28.87 -13.95 34.56
N GLU A 710 -30.06 -13.78 35.14
CA GLU A 710 -30.31 -12.87 36.27
C GLU A 710 -29.37 -13.09 37.47
N PRO A 711 -29.08 -14.34 37.93
CA PRO A 711 -28.20 -14.56 39.08
C PRO A 711 -26.78 -14.02 38.92
N PHE A 712 -26.38 -13.74 37.67
CA PHE A 712 -25.05 -13.26 37.31
C PHE A 712 -25.05 -11.79 36.85
N GLY A 713 -26.22 -11.12 36.88
CA GLY A 713 -26.35 -9.73 36.44
C GLY A 713 -26.39 -9.53 34.93
N GLY A 714 -26.68 -10.57 34.15
CA GLY A 714 -26.80 -10.49 32.70
C GLY A 714 -28.14 -9.94 32.21
N ILE A 715 -28.16 -9.48 30.96
CA ILE A 715 -29.38 -9.02 30.28
C ILE A 715 -29.73 -9.88 29.06
N VAL A 716 -30.98 -9.79 28.61
CA VAL A 716 -31.44 -10.36 27.35
C VAL A 716 -31.91 -9.24 26.43
N MET A 717 -31.21 -9.06 25.32
CA MET A 717 -31.58 -8.18 24.22
C MET A 717 -32.44 -8.96 23.24
N TRP A 718 -33.75 -8.75 23.26
CA TRP A 718 -34.69 -9.47 22.43
C TRP A 718 -35.09 -8.63 21.22
N ARG A 719 -34.72 -9.05 20.00
CA ARG A 719 -34.98 -8.25 18.80
C ARG A 719 -36.46 -8.26 18.43
N ALA A 720 -37.01 -7.07 18.18
CA ALA A 720 -38.37 -6.87 17.69
C ALA A 720 -38.49 -6.95 16.16
N PHE A 721 -37.42 -7.31 15.46
CA PHE A 721 -37.45 -7.56 14.02
C PHE A 721 -38.12 -8.91 13.75
N VAL A 722 -39.46 -8.91 13.79
CA VAL A 722 -40.33 -10.05 13.50
C VAL A 722 -41.43 -9.61 12.55
N TYR A 723 -41.75 -10.46 11.59
CA TYR A 723 -42.78 -10.20 10.60
C TYR A 723 -43.25 -11.52 9.96
N LYS A 724 -44.57 -11.75 9.98
CA LYS A 724 -45.24 -12.96 9.51
C LYS A 724 -45.43 -12.90 8.01
N ALA A 725 -45.41 -14.04 7.34
CA ALA A 725 -45.66 -14.13 5.90
C ALA A 725 -47.15 -13.92 5.57
N ASN A 726 -47.68 -12.72 5.83
CA ASN A 726 -49.04 -12.34 5.51
C ASN A 726 -49.09 -11.58 4.18
N PRO A 727 -49.52 -12.20 3.07
CA PRO A 727 -49.57 -11.54 1.76
C PRO A 727 -50.55 -10.35 1.70
N ASN A 728 -51.50 -10.27 2.64
CA ASN A 728 -52.48 -9.19 2.75
C ASN A 728 -52.17 -8.21 3.90
N GLY A 729 -51.09 -8.45 4.65
CA GLY A 729 -50.65 -7.61 5.75
C GLY A 729 -49.83 -6.41 5.29
N ASP A 730 -49.69 -5.42 6.16
CA ASP A 730 -48.70 -4.35 6.03
C ASP A 730 -47.53 -4.67 6.97
N ARG A 731 -46.38 -5.07 6.40
CA ARG A 731 -45.16 -5.45 7.16
C ARG A 731 -44.82 -4.45 8.26
N THR A 732 -45.11 -3.16 8.04
CA THR A 732 -44.78 -2.08 8.97
C THR A 732 -45.52 -2.13 10.30
N LYS A 733 -46.60 -2.92 10.39
CA LYS A 733 -47.43 -3.05 11.59
C LYS A 733 -47.01 -4.23 12.45
N GLU A 734 -46.37 -5.23 11.87
CA GLU A 734 -46.32 -6.58 12.44
C GLU A 734 -45.48 -6.64 13.72
N ALA A 735 -44.30 -6.00 13.73
CA ALA A 735 -43.49 -5.89 14.94
C ALA A 735 -44.23 -5.16 16.07
N TYR A 736 -45.00 -4.11 15.76
CA TYR A 736 -45.81 -3.43 16.75
C TYR A 736 -46.91 -4.34 17.30
N GLU A 737 -47.63 -5.04 16.42
CA GLU A 737 -48.73 -5.93 16.78
C GLU A 737 -48.27 -7.13 17.61
N ASP A 738 -47.06 -7.64 17.39
CA ASP A 738 -46.50 -8.77 18.15
C ASP A 738 -45.91 -8.33 19.51
N PHE A 739 -45.39 -7.10 19.65
CA PHE A 739 -44.71 -6.67 20.89
C PHE A 739 -45.52 -5.73 21.78
N LYS A 740 -46.34 -4.83 21.23
CA LYS A 740 -47.11 -3.87 22.07
C LYS A 740 -48.03 -4.58 23.07
N PRO A 741 -48.73 -5.68 22.74
CA PRO A 741 -49.55 -6.41 23.72
C PRO A 741 -48.75 -7.02 24.88
N LEU A 742 -47.42 -7.15 24.74
CA LEU A 742 -46.52 -7.74 25.73
C LEU A 742 -45.84 -6.70 26.65
N ASP A 743 -46.18 -5.42 26.50
CA ASP A 743 -45.69 -4.34 27.37
C ASP A 743 -46.01 -4.64 28.85
N GLY A 744 -44.97 -4.63 29.71
CA GLY A 744 -45.05 -4.99 31.12
C GLY A 744 -45.00 -6.50 31.43
N GLN A 745 -44.93 -7.37 30.42
CA GLN A 745 -44.82 -8.83 30.63
C GLN A 745 -43.38 -9.35 30.62
N PHE A 746 -42.42 -8.51 30.22
CA PHE A 746 -41.01 -8.88 30.19
C PHE A 746 -40.33 -8.68 31.55
N ASN A 747 -39.41 -9.58 31.91
CA ASN A 747 -38.61 -9.48 33.13
C ASN A 747 -37.73 -8.22 33.12
N LYS A 748 -37.38 -7.72 34.31
CA LYS A 748 -36.64 -6.45 34.50
C LYS A 748 -35.26 -6.39 33.81
N ASN A 749 -34.65 -7.53 33.49
CA ASN A 749 -33.37 -7.65 32.78
C ASN A 749 -33.54 -8.03 31.29
N VAL A 750 -34.75 -7.90 30.74
CA VAL A 750 -35.01 -7.98 29.30
C VAL A 750 -35.15 -6.58 28.73
N ILE A 751 -34.48 -6.33 27.61
CA ILE A 751 -34.61 -5.11 26.82
C ILE A 751 -35.01 -5.48 25.39
N VAL A 752 -36.06 -4.85 24.87
CA VAL A 752 -36.53 -5.10 23.51
C VAL A 752 -35.72 -4.25 22.54
N GLN A 753 -34.97 -4.89 21.65
CA GLN A 753 -34.12 -4.23 20.66
C GLN A 753 -34.89 -3.97 19.36
N VAL A 754 -35.11 -2.70 19.04
CA VAL A 754 -35.98 -2.25 17.95
C VAL A 754 -35.16 -1.49 16.92
N LYS A 755 -35.28 -1.85 15.63
CA LYS A 755 -34.65 -1.10 14.54
C LYS A 755 -35.15 0.35 14.50
N ASN A 756 -34.37 1.24 13.91
CA ASN A 756 -34.76 2.66 13.82
C ASN A 756 -36.07 2.91 13.07
N GLY A 757 -36.43 2.04 12.12
CA GLY A 757 -37.69 2.08 11.39
C GLY A 757 -38.37 0.71 11.32
N PRO A 758 -39.64 0.65 10.88
CA PRO A 758 -40.48 -0.56 10.92
C PRO A 758 -40.25 -1.54 9.75
N VAL A 759 -39.37 -1.24 8.80
CA VAL A 759 -39.04 -2.16 7.70
C VAL A 759 -37.70 -2.80 7.94
N ASP A 760 -36.61 -2.20 7.45
CA ASP A 760 -35.31 -2.86 7.38
C ASP A 760 -34.20 -1.89 6.97
N PHE A 761 -33.84 -0.95 7.85
CA PHE A 761 -32.67 -0.07 7.67
C PHE A 761 -32.59 0.67 6.32
N GLN A 762 -33.75 0.99 5.73
CA GLN A 762 -33.80 1.64 4.42
C GLN A 762 -33.14 3.04 4.49
N PRO A 763 -32.70 3.63 3.35
CA PRO A 763 -31.99 4.92 3.34
C PRO A 763 -32.69 6.05 4.13
N ARG A 764 -34.03 5.99 4.18
CA ARG A 764 -34.87 6.74 5.11
C ARG A 764 -36.11 5.92 5.45
N GLU A 765 -36.46 5.90 6.73
CA GLU A 765 -37.71 5.37 7.27
C GLU A 765 -38.23 6.35 8.32
N PRO A 766 -39.56 6.44 8.58
CA PRO A 766 -40.00 7.05 9.83
C PRO A 766 -39.51 6.21 11.01
N PHE A 767 -39.47 6.82 12.19
CA PHE A 767 -39.11 6.09 13.40
C PHE A 767 -40.08 4.91 13.65
N HIS A 768 -39.58 3.82 14.21
CA HIS A 768 -40.42 2.65 14.53
C HIS A 768 -41.51 3.02 15.56
N PRO A 769 -42.80 2.68 15.35
CA PRO A 769 -43.89 3.09 16.25
C PRO A 769 -43.86 2.45 17.65
N LEU A 770 -42.87 1.58 17.94
CA LEU A 770 -42.70 1.02 19.29
C LEU A 770 -42.03 2.04 20.23
N PHE A 771 -41.21 2.96 19.69
CA PHE A 771 -40.62 4.02 20.49
C PHE A 771 -41.72 4.94 21.04
N GLY A 772 -41.82 4.99 22.36
CA GLY A 772 -42.90 5.70 23.05
C GLY A 772 -44.14 4.85 23.34
N ALA A 773 -44.25 3.65 22.76
CA ALA A 773 -45.44 2.82 22.91
C ALA A 773 -45.33 1.74 23.99
N MET A 774 -44.17 1.47 24.59
CA MET A 774 -44.02 0.44 25.64
C MET A 774 -43.50 1.02 26.98
N PRO A 775 -44.29 1.82 27.71
CA PRO A 775 -43.83 2.47 28.95
C PRO A 775 -43.41 1.51 30.07
N GLN A 776 -43.82 0.24 30.05
CA GLN A 776 -43.50 -0.73 31.11
C GLN A 776 -42.38 -1.71 30.74
N THR A 777 -41.92 -1.68 29.48
CA THR A 777 -40.83 -2.53 29.00
C THR A 777 -39.70 -1.66 28.43
N PRO A 778 -38.45 -1.82 28.89
CA PRO A 778 -37.31 -1.13 28.29
C PRO A 778 -37.16 -1.42 26.79
N ILE A 779 -37.02 -0.37 26.00
CA ILE A 779 -36.70 -0.44 24.56
C ILE A 779 -35.30 0.09 24.33
N MET A 780 -34.51 -0.62 23.53
CA MET A 780 -33.25 -0.13 22.96
C MET A 780 -33.33 0.03 21.44
N MET A 781 -32.52 0.95 20.92
CA MET A 781 -32.36 1.19 19.49
C MET A 781 -31.41 0.18 18.84
N GLU A 782 -31.71 -0.24 17.61
CA GLU A 782 -30.78 -0.90 16.70
C GLU A 782 -30.63 -0.03 15.43
N PHE A 783 -29.41 0.44 15.18
CA PHE A 783 -29.02 1.07 13.92
C PHE A 783 -28.16 0.12 13.10
N GLN A 784 -28.12 0.34 11.78
CA GLN A 784 -27.18 -0.33 10.89
C GLN A 784 -26.01 0.61 10.57
N ILE A 785 -24.79 0.19 10.86
CA ILE A 785 -23.57 0.92 10.47
C ILE A 785 -23.04 0.36 9.15
N THR A 786 -23.10 -0.98 8.96
CA THR A 786 -22.81 -1.59 7.66
C THR A 786 -23.81 -1.12 6.62
N GLN A 787 -23.34 -0.80 5.41
CA GLN A 787 -24.14 -0.10 4.41
C GLN A 787 -24.88 -1.07 3.48
N GLU A 788 -25.67 -1.99 4.03
CA GLU A 788 -26.43 -2.98 3.26
C GLU A 788 -27.31 -2.32 2.19
N TYR A 789 -28.05 -1.28 2.56
CA TYR A 789 -28.96 -0.57 1.67
C TYR A 789 -28.40 0.76 1.15
N LEU A 790 -27.13 1.03 1.38
CA LEU A 790 -26.49 2.33 1.13
C LEU A 790 -25.23 2.22 0.28
N GLY A 791 -25.12 1.16 -0.53
CA GLY A 791 -24.03 0.98 -1.50
C GLY A 791 -22.76 0.36 -0.92
N PHE A 792 -22.90 -0.52 0.06
CA PHE A 792 -21.83 -1.38 0.58
C PHE A 792 -20.57 -0.57 0.94
N ALA A 793 -19.39 -0.99 0.48
CA ALA A 793 -18.13 -0.25 0.60
C ALA A 793 -17.75 0.50 -0.70
N THR A 794 -18.71 0.77 -1.60
CA THR A 794 -18.47 1.58 -2.82
C THR A 794 -18.92 3.02 -2.65
N HIS A 795 -19.94 3.27 -1.83
CA HIS A 795 -20.49 4.60 -1.60
C HIS A 795 -19.96 5.26 -0.32
N TRP A 796 -19.64 6.56 -0.41
CA TRP A 796 -19.42 7.40 0.76
C TRP A 796 -20.78 7.90 1.27
N VAL A 797 -21.25 7.33 2.39
CA VAL A 797 -22.50 7.75 3.05
C VAL A 797 -22.26 7.95 4.54
N TYR A 798 -22.27 9.19 5.01
CA TYR A 798 -22.11 9.50 6.43
C TYR A 798 -23.45 9.39 7.17
N LEU A 799 -23.53 8.54 8.18
CA LEU A 799 -24.77 8.11 8.82
C LEU A 799 -25.21 8.94 10.03
N ALA A 800 -24.35 9.82 10.57
CA ALA A 800 -24.76 10.65 11.72
C ALA A 800 -26.06 11.45 11.47
N PRO A 801 -26.29 12.06 10.28
CA PRO A 801 -27.57 12.70 9.97
C PRO A 801 -28.77 11.74 10.04
N MET A 802 -28.63 10.48 9.61
CA MET A 802 -29.69 9.48 9.72
C MET A 802 -29.96 9.09 11.18
N PHE A 803 -28.91 8.88 11.97
CA PHE A 803 -29.04 8.56 13.38
C PHE A 803 -29.72 9.71 14.14
N LYS A 804 -29.30 10.95 13.88
CA LYS A 804 -29.91 12.14 14.49
C LYS A 804 -31.34 12.38 14.05
N GLU A 805 -31.65 12.21 12.78
CA GLU A 805 -33.03 12.30 12.27
C GLU A 805 -33.96 11.39 13.08
N CYS A 806 -33.55 10.15 13.37
CA CYS A 806 -34.32 9.24 14.20
C CYS A 806 -34.33 9.64 15.69
N LEU A 807 -33.14 9.84 16.30
CA LEU A 807 -32.99 10.11 17.73
C LEU A 807 -33.68 11.40 18.19
N ASP A 808 -33.65 12.44 17.35
CA ASP A 808 -34.25 13.74 17.63
C ASP A 808 -35.75 13.79 17.28
N THR A 809 -36.28 12.76 16.60
CA THR A 809 -37.71 12.72 16.24
C THR A 809 -38.57 12.65 17.50
N ASP A 810 -39.51 13.60 17.61
CA ASP A 810 -40.51 13.63 18.67
C ASP A 810 -41.60 12.58 18.43
N THR A 811 -41.73 11.64 19.35
CA THR A 811 -42.75 10.59 19.31
C THR A 811 -44.12 11.09 19.78
N TYR A 812 -44.15 12.21 20.51
CA TYR A 812 -45.32 12.74 21.22
C TYR A 812 -45.97 11.78 22.23
N ALA A 813 -45.29 10.70 22.63
CA ALA A 813 -45.85 9.68 23.52
C ALA A 813 -46.35 10.24 24.86
N GLU A 814 -45.57 11.13 25.48
CA GLU A 814 -45.93 11.89 26.68
C GLU A 814 -46.01 13.39 26.37
N GLY A 815 -46.54 13.73 25.18
CA GLY A 815 -46.61 15.10 24.67
C GLY A 815 -45.30 15.58 24.03
N LYS A 816 -45.26 16.87 23.68
CA LYS A 816 -44.13 17.47 22.95
C LYS A 816 -42.83 17.36 23.74
N GLY A 817 -41.75 16.98 23.05
CA GLY A 817 -40.43 16.77 23.62
C GLY A 817 -40.15 15.32 24.01
N SER A 818 -41.00 14.37 23.61
CA SER A 818 -40.88 12.92 23.84
C SER A 818 -40.03 12.28 22.74
N THR A 819 -38.77 12.68 22.61
CA THR A 819 -37.93 12.20 21.50
C THR A 819 -37.59 10.72 21.62
N VAL A 820 -37.31 10.06 20.50
CA VAL A 820 -36.83 8.66 20.48
C VAL A 820 -35.62 8.49 21.41
N ALA A 821 -34.70 9.46 21.42
CA ALA A 821 -33.56 9.45 22.33
C ALA A 821 -33.95 9.38 23.82
N LYS A 822 -34.99 10.13 24.23
CA LYS A 822 -35.50 10.09 25.62
C LYS A 822 -36.24 8.82 25.98
N VAL A 823 -36.77 8.11 24.97
CA VAL A 823 -37.31 6.76 25.17
C VAL A 823 -36.16 5.82 25.52
N ILE A 824 -35.11 5.79 24.69
CA ILE A 824 -34.05 4.78 24.82
C ILE A 824 -33.03 5.09 25.94
N ASP A 825 -32.88 6.37 26.33
CA ASP A 825 -32.12 6.75 27.52
C ASP A 825 -32.90 6.56 28.83
N GLY A 826 -34.16 6.14 28.73
CA GLY A 826 -35.03 5.82 29.85
C GLY A 826 -35.63 7.01 30.57
N SER A 827 -35.25 8.26 30.24
CA SER A 827 -35.74 9.45 30.94
C SER A 827 -37.23 9.70 30.74
N LEU A 828 -37.82 9.22 29.64
CA LEU A 828 -39.25 9.38 29.37
C LEU A 828 -40.13 8.48 30.26
N HIS A 829 -39.75 7.22 30.44
CA HIS A 829 -40.58 6.20 31.11
C HIS A 829 -39.95 5.63 32.40
N GLY A 830 -38.76 6.10 32.79
CA GLY A 830 -38.06 5.64 33.99
C GLY A 830 -37.40 4.27 33.87
N TYR A 831 -36.99 3.85 32.66
CA TYR A 831 -36.33 2.57 32.44
C TYR A 831 -35.05 2.42 33.28
N LYS A 832 -34.86 1.23 33.85
CA LYS A 832 -33.68 0.93 34.69
C LYS A 832 -32.48 0.43 33.89
N ILE A 833 -32.75 -0.21 32.76
CA ILE A 833 -31.76 -0.63 31.77
C ILE A 833 -32.03 0.13 30.47
N THR A 834 -30.96 0.65 29.86
CA THR A 834 -31.05 1.46 28.65
C THR A 834 -30.01 1.00 27.65
N GLY A 835 -30.32 1.08 26.35
CA GLY A 835 -29.45 0.51 25.35
C GLY A 835 -29.55 1.14 23.98
N ILE A 836 -28.44 1.00 23.24
CA ILE A 836 -28.34 1.29 21.81
C ILE A 836 -27.33 0.33 21.19
N ALA A 837 -27.69 -0.26 20.06
CA ALA A 837 -26.87 -1.19 19.32
C ALA A 837 -26.66 -0.72 17.87
N GLY A 838 -25.47 -0.98 17.34
CA GLY A 838 -25.10 -0.70 15.96
C GLY A 838 -24.61 -1.97 15.29
N VAL A 839 -25.21 -2.37 14.17
CA VAL A 839 -24.72 -3.50 13.36
C VAL A 839 -23.38 -3.08 12.73
N ALA A 840 -22.30 -3.72 13.16
CA ALA A 840 -20.92 -3.34 12.86
C ALA A 840 -20.64 -3.34 11.36
N ASN A 841 -19.83 -2.39 10.90
CA ASN A 841 -19.33 -2.32 9.52
C ASN A 841 -17.88 -2.78 9.40
N THR A 842 -17.39 -3.54 10.37
CA THR A 842 -15.99 -3.94 10.50
C THR A 842 -15.70 -5.31 9.90
N GLY A 843 -14.49 -5.52 9.41
CA GLY A 843 -13.98 -6.81 8.96
C GLY A 843 -12.45 -6.81 8.81
N SER A 844 -11.91 -7.85 8.19
CA SER A 844 -10.47 -8.11 8.08
C SER A 844 -9.70 -7.15 7.17
N ASP A 845 -10.38 -6.32 6.37
CA ASP A 845 -9.77 -5.30 5.55
C ASP A 845 -8.86 -4.39 6.38
N ARG A 846 -7.76 -3.92 5.77
CA ARG A 846 -6.74 -3.16 6.49
C ARG A 846 -7.28 -1.89 7.16
N ASN A 847 -8.24 -1.23 6.51
CA ASN A 847 -8.92 -0.03 7.00
C ASN A 847 -10.17 -0.34 7.86
N TRP A 848 -10.40 -1.61 8.19
CA TRP A 848 -11.52 -2.17 8.96
C TRP A 848 -12.89 -2.09 8.29
N CYS A 849 -13.17 -1.08 7.46
CA CYS A 849 -14.53 -0.73 7.03
C CYS A 849 -14.77 -0.85 5.51
N GLY A 850 -13.79 -1.40 4.76
CA GLY A 850 -13.77 -1.54 3.30
C GLY A 850 -13.58 -0.19 2.58
N HIS A 851 -14.40 0.79 2.91
CA HIS A 851 -14.27 2.19 2.49
C HIS A 851 -13.72 3.03 3.64
N PRO A 852 -12.59 3.75 3.50
CA PRO A 852 -11.98 4.51 4.60
C PRO A 852 -12.93 5.53 5.24
N MET A 853 -13.79 6.18 4.44
CA MET A 853 -14.78 7.12 4.97
C MET A 853 -15.88 6.47 5.81
N ASN A 854 -16.10 5.14 5.70
CA ASN A 854 -17.09 4.43 6.52
C ASN A 854 -16.63 4.28 7.98
N GLN A 855 -15.36 4.52 8.28
CA GLN A 855 -14.87 4.63 9.66
C GLN A 855 -15.60 5.75 10.42
N ALA A 856 -16.01 6.82 9.72
CA ALA A 856 -16.77 7.92 10.31
C ALA A 856 -18.12 7.47 10.86
N ASN A 857 -18.71 6.40 10.30
CA ASN A 857 -20.02 5.89 10.75
C ASN A 857 -19.89 5.08 12.04
N TRP A 858 -18.84 4.28 12.18
CA TRP A 858 -18.51 3.62 13.44
C TRP A 858 -18.21 4.66 14.52
N TYR A 859 -17.40 5.66 14.20
CA TYR A 859 -17.12 6.78 15.10
C TYR A 859 -18.41 7.50 15.52
N ALA A 860 -19.25 7.89 14.55
CA ALA A 860 -20.49 8.61 14.83
C ALA A 860 -21.47 7.82 15.70
N PHE A 861 -21.61 6.51 15.46
CA PHE A 861 -22.43 5.65 16.29
C PHE A 861 -21.97 5.70 17.75
N GLY A 862 -20.67 5.50 18.02
CA GLY A 862 -20.17 5.53 19.41
C GLY A 862 -20.35 6.90 20.07
N ARG A 863 -20.06 8.00 19.35
CA ARG A 863 -20.26 9.35 19.88
C ARG A 863 -21.73 9.62 20.23
N LEU A 864 -22.68 9.22 19.39
CA LEU A 864 -24.12 9.39 19.66
C LEU A 864 -24.67 8.40 20.69
N ALA A 865 -24.07 7.21 20.81
CA ALA A 865 -24.39 6.26 21.87
C ALA A 865 -23.96 6.80 23.26
N TRP A 866 -22.84 7.54 23.30
CA TRP A 866 -22.42 8.28 24.50
C TRP A 866 -23.33 9.48 24.77
N ASP A 867 -23.47 10.38 23.80
CA ASP A 867 -24.33 11.56 23.90
C ASP A 867 -25.07 11.83 22.59
N TYR A 868 -26.34 11.44 22.56
CA TYR A 868 -27.22 11.65 21.41
C TYR A 868 -27.48 13.13 21.09
N ALA A 869 -27.17 14.06 21.99
CA ALA A 869 -27.34 15.51 21.77
C ALA A 869 -26.20 16.13 20.96
N LEU A 870 -25.10 15.41 20.72
CA LEU A 870 -24.06 15.86 19.79
C LEU A 870 -24.66 16.06 18.39
N SER A 871 -24.18 17.08 17.69
CA SER A 871 -24.60 17.36 16.31
C SER A 871 -23.75 16.56 15.31
N SER A 872 -24.34 16.25 14.16
CA SER A 872 -23.66 15.55 13.06
C SER A 872 -22.42 16.30 12.58
N GLU A 873 -22.47 17.64 12.60
CA GLU A 873 -21.40 18.56 12.21
C GLU A 873 -20.22 18.48 13.17
N LYS A 874 -20.48 18.44 14.48
CA LYS A 874 -19.44 18.33 15.50
C LYS A 874 -18.71 16.99 15.39
N ILE A 875 -19.45 15.90 15.23
CA ILE A 875 -18.87 14.56 15.06
C ILE A 875 -18.04 14.48 13.78
N ALA A 876 -18.52 15.07 12.67
CA ALA A 876 -17.78 15.13 11.41
C ALA A 876 -16.48 15.94 11.56
N ASP A 877 -16.52 17.06 12.30
CA ASP A 877 -15.33 17.88 12.60
C ASP A 877 -14.28 17.09 13.38
N GLU A 878 -14.69 16.44 14.48
CA GLU A 878 -13.82 15.60 15.31
C GLU A 878 -13.15 14.52 14.46
N TRP A 879 -13.96 13.74 13.72
CA TRP A 879 -13.45 12.62 12.94
C TRP A 879 -12.55 13.06 11.79
N THR A 880 -12.92 14.11 11.04
CA THR A 880 -12.08 14.64 9.94
C THR A 880 -10.73 15.12 10.45
N ARG A 881 -10.68 15.81 11.60
CA ARG A 881 -9.42 16.27 12.21
C ARG A 881 -8.54 15.14 12.69
N MET A 882 -9.14 14.13 13.30
CA MET A 882 -8.42 12.98 13.84
C MET A 882 -7.90 12.03 12.74
N THR A 883 -8.61 11.97 11.61
CA THR A 883 -8.39 10.93 10.59
C THR A 883 -7.75 11.48 9.31
N LEU A 884 -8.13 12.67 8.86
CA LEU A 884 -7.80 13.17 7.52
C LEU A 884 -6.86 14.38 7.55
N THR A 885 -7.26 15.48 8.18
CA THR A 885 -6.50 16.73 8.15
C THR A 885 -6.99 17.72 9.20
N ASN A 886 -6.08 18.57 9.71
CA ASN A 886 -6.42 19.70 10.58
C ASN A 886 -6.50 21.04 9.82
N GLN A 887 -6.29 21.06 8.50
CA GLN A 887 -6.33 22.28 7.68
C GLN A 887 -7.77 22.83 7.61
N PRO A 888 -8.07 24.03 8.17
CA PRO A 888 -9.45 24.49 8.38
C PRO A 888 -10.32 24.52 7.12
N GLY A 889 -9.76 24.98 5.98
CA GLY A 889 -10.48 25.02 4.71
C GLY A 889 -10.87 23.64 4.21
N SER A 890 -9.94 22.68 4.26
CA SER A 890 -10.18 21.30 3.83
C SER A 890 -11.11 20.54 4.79
N VAL A 891 -10.99 20.77 6.10
CA VAL A 891 -11.94 20.26 7.09
C VAL A 891 -13.37 20.70 6.77
N GLN A 892 -13.57 21.99 6.48
CA GLN A 892 -14.90 22.51 6.17
C GLN A 892 -15.50 21.89 4.90
N THR A 893 -14.71 21.75 3.84
CA THR A 893 -15.15 21.12 2.58
C THR A 893 -15.52 19.65 2.79
N ILE A 894 -14.71 18.89 3.53
CA ILE A 894 -14.97 17.46 3.79
C ILE A 894 -16.22 17.29 4.64
N LYS A 895 -16.41 18.11 5.67
CA LYS A 895 -17.64 18.10 6.47
C LYS A 895 -18.88 18.35 5.63
N GLN A 896 -18.81 19.27 4.67
CA GLN A 896 -19.93 19.51 3.75
C GLN A 896 -20.28 18.28 2.92
N ILE A 897 -19.26 17.59 2.37
CA ILE A 897 -19.46 16.30 1.67
C ILE A 897 -20.16 15.31 2.60
N MET A 898 -19.62 15.11 3.81
CA MET A 898 -20.16 14.16 4.79
C MET A 898 -21.63 14.46 5.10
N LEU A 899 -21.96 15.69 5.48
CA LEU A 899 -23.32 16.06 5.89
C LEU A 899 -24.36 15.93 4.77
N GLN A 900 -23.96 16.10 3.51
CA GLN A 900 -24.85 15.99 2.36
C GLN A 900 -24.97 14.57 1.81
N SER A 901 -23.95 13.72 2.02
CA SER A 901 -23.81 12.40 1.40
C SER A 901 -25.01 11.47 1.57
N ARG A 902 -25.62 11.44 2.77
CA ARG A 902 -26.82 10.63 3.04
C ARG A 902 -28.03 11.11 2.25
N GLU A 903 -28.29 12.42 2.22
CA GLU A 903 -29.43 12.95 1.46
C GLU A 903 -29.23 12.79 -0.05
N ASN A 904 -28.01 12.98 -0.54
CA ASN A 904 -27.66 12.72 -1.94
C ASN A 904 -28.00 11.27 -2.31
N THR A 905 -27.66 10.32 -1.44
CA THR A 905 -27.94 8.89 -1.62
C THR A 905 -29.43 8.59 -1.59
N VAL A 906 -30.18 9.15 -0.64
CA VAL A 906 -31.66 9.05 -0.62
C VAL A 906 -32.25 9.59 -1.92
N ASN A 907 -31.74 10.71 -2.44
CA ASN A 907 -32.25 11.35 -3.64
C ASN A 907 -32.12 10.48 -4.90
N TYR A 908 -30.96 9.82 -5.11
CA TYR A 908 -30.79 8.95 -6.27
C TYR A 908 -31.27 7.51 -6.05
N MET A 909 -31.53 7.06 -4.81
CA MET A 909 -32.05 5.72 -4.55
C MET A 909 -33.57 5.69 -4.36
N THR A 910 -34.06 6.40 -3.34
CA THR A 910 -35.43 6.22 -2.83
C THR A 910 -36.00 7.53 -2.21
N PRO A 911 -36.19 8.60 -3.01
CA PRO A 911 -36.68 9.89 -2.50
C PRO A 911 -38.17 9.85 -2.15
N LEU A 912 -38.64 10.89 -1.44
CA LEU A 912 -40.06 11.17 -1.14
C LEU A 912 -40.80 10.07 -0.34
N GLY A 913 -40.07 9.19 0.33
CA GLY A 913 -40.64 8.06 1.10
C GLY A 913 -40.71 6.75 0.31
N LEU A 914 -40.18 6.70 -0.92
CA LEU A 914 -39.84 5.42 -1.55
C LEU A 914 -38.82 4.67 -0.68
N HIS A 915 -38.82 3.35 -0.80
CA HIS A 915 -37.93 2.43 -0.08
C HIS A 915 -38.13 1.04 -0.70
N HIS A 916 -37.24 0.10 -0.36
CA HIS A 916 -37.27 -1.31 -0.75
C HIS A 916 -37.29 -1.53 -2.27
N ILE A 917 -36.42 -0.81 -2.98
CA ILE A 917 -36.27 -0.87 -4.45
C ILE A 917 -34.99 -1.62 -4.85
N MET A 918 -34.30 -2.24 -3.90
CA MET A 918 -32.96 -2.79 -4.06
C MET A 918 -32.98 -4.18 -4.72
N GLY A 919 -31.83 -4.60 -5.25
CA GLY A 919 -31.67 -5.94 -5.82
C GLY A 919 -31.99 -7.04 -4.83
N HIS A 920 -32.73 -8.06 -5.25
CA HIS A 920 -33.43 -9.00 -4.34
C HIS A 920 -32.54 -9.70 -3.30
N ASN A 921 -31.48 -10.43 -3.70
CA ASN A 921 -30.70 -11.22 -2.74
C ASN A 921 -29.52 -10.43 -2.18
N LEU A 922 -28.78 -9.75 -3.05
CA LEU A 922 -27.58 -9.03 -2.64
C LEU A 922 -27.90 -7.71 -1.95
N HIS A 923 -29.03 -7.08 -2.27
CA HIS A 923 -29.37 -5.68 -1.92
C HIS A 923 -28.50 -4.63 -2.62
N PHE A 924 -27.72 -5.06 -3.61
CA PHE A 924 -26.92 -4.19 -4.47
C PHE A 924 -27.67 -3.80 -5.75
N GLY A 925 -27.63 -2.49 -6.07
CA GLY A 925 -28.23 -1.93 -7.28
C GLY A 925 -29.76 -1.82 -7.28
N PRO A 926 -30.34 -1.07 -8.25
CA PRO A 926 -31.78 -0.86 -8.38
C PRO A 926 -32.51 -2.05 -9.02
N MET A 927 -33.65 -2.42 -8.44
CA MET A 927 -34.68 -3.30 -9.01
C MET A 927 -36.10 -2.84 -8.65
N PRO A 928 -36.56 -1.65 -9.09
CA PRO A 928 -37.93 -1.20 -8.83
C PRO A 928 -38.99 -2.11 -9.45
N TRP A 929 -38.64 -2.91 -10.47
CA TRP A 929 -39.54 -3.87 -11.10
C TRP A 929 -39.60 -5.25 -10.41
N LEU A 930 -38.92 -5.45 -9.27
CA LEU A 930 -38.96 -6.73 -8.57
C LEU A 930 -40.40 -7.06 -8.16
N SER A 931 -40.97 -8.07 -8.82
CA SER A 931 -42.39 -8.43 -8.72
C SER A 931 -42.64 -9.84 -8.20
N LYS A 932 -41.57 -10.63 -8.03
CA LYS A 932 -41.64 -12.02 -7.58
C LYS A 932 -40.55 -12.30 -6.54
N SER A 933 -40.96 -12.87 -5.42
CA SER A 933 -40.10 -13.40 -4.36
C SER A 933 -40.88 -14.49 -3.62
N ALA A 934 -40.24 -15.18 -2.67
CA ALA A 934 -40.90 -16.16 -1.80
C ALA A 934 -42.06 -15.55 -1.00
N ARG A 935 -41.98 -14.24 -0.73
CA ARG A 935 -43.04 -13.48 -0.04
C ARG A 935 -43.30 -12.15 -0.76
N PRO A 936 -44.55 -11.66 -0.83
CA PRO A 936 -44.85 -10.38 -1.50
C PRO A 936 -44.12 -9.19 -0.87
N ASP A 937 -43.97 -9.17 0.45
CA ASP A 937 -43.30 -8.13 1.23
C ASP A 937 -41.78 -8.12 1.09
N TRP A 938 -41.21 -9.00 0.26
CA TRP A 938 -39.82 -8.96 -0.21
C TRP A 938 -39.68 -8.42 -1.64
N THR A 939 -40.76 -7.95 -2.25
CA THR A 939 -40.77 -7.38 -3.60
C THR A 939 -40.85 -5.86 -3.59
N SER A 940 -40.25 -5.19 -4.57
CA SER A 940 -40.32 -3.72 -4.68
C SER A 940 -41.74 -3.23 -4.96
N ILE A 941 -42.48 -3.93 -5.82
CA ILE A 941 -43.85 -3.53 -6.21
C ILE A 941 -44.85 -3.54 -5.05
N TYR A 942 -44.58 -4.34 -4.02
CA TYR A 942 -45.39 -4.36 -2.81
C TYR A 942 -45.36 -3.00 -2.11
N TYR A 943 -44.21 -2.33 -2.12
CA TYR A 943 -43.99 -1.10 -1.38
C TYR A 943 -44.39 0.15 -2.16
N HIS A 944 -43.89 0.32 -3.39
CA HIS A 944 -44.14 1.55 -4.12
C HIS A 944 -45.52 1.60 -4.79
N LYS A 945 -46.20 0.46 -5.02
CA LYS A 945 -47.58 0.38 -5.57
C LYS A 945 -47.82 1.29 -6.80
N ALA A 946 -46.86 1.36 -7.72
CA ALA A 946 -46.94 2.29 -8.86
C ALA A 946 -47.97 1.78 -9.89
N ASP A 947 -48.83 2.67 -10.36
CA ASP A 947 -49.84 2.42 -11.40
C ASP A 947 -50.09 3.68 -12.26
N SER A 948 -51.04 3.62 -13.20
CA SER A 948 -51.34 4.77 -14.06
C SER A 948 -51.97 5.96 -13.33
N LEU A 949 -52.50 5.77 -12.12
CA LEU A 949 -53.11 6.83 -11.32
C LEU A 949 -52.07 7.54 -10.45
N GLY A 950 -51.10 6.80 -9.90
CA GLY A 950 -50.13 7.34 -8.95
C GLY A 950 -49.07 6.35 -8.46
N ILE A 951 -48.45 6.70 -7.34
CA ILE A 951 -47.42 5.92 -6.64
C ILE A 951 -47.50 6.17 -5.13
N GLY A 952 -46.99 5.22 -4.35
CA GLY A 952 -46.89 5.27 -2.90
C GLY A 952 -47.85 4.29 -2.22
N PHE A 953 -47.67 4.04 -0.93
CA PHE A 953 -48.50 3.07 -0.20
C PHE A 953 -49.51 3.80 0.67
N ASN A 954 -50.80 3.56 0.48
CA ASN A 954 -51.83 4.14 1.36
C ASN A 954 -51.82 3.47 2.75
N ARG A 955 -51.18 4.14 3.72
CA ARG A 955 -51.14 3.77 5.15
C ARG A 955 -51.91 4.76 6.03
N SER A 956 -52.64 5.68 5.41
CA SER A 956 -53.61 6.54 6.10
C SER A 956 -54.79 5.72 6.64
N ALA A 957 -55.73 6.39 7.31
CA ALA A 957 -56.94 5.75 7.85
C ALA A 957 -57.81 5.05 6.78
N SER A 958 -57.68 5.41 5.51
CA SER A 958 -58.41 4.77 4.40
C SER A 958 -57.68 3.58 3.77
N GLY A 959 -56.45 3.29 4.21
CA GLY A 959 -55.61 2.21 3.71
C GLY A 959 -55.28 1.17 4.79
N SER A 960 -54.01 0.80 4.95
CA SER A 960 -53.59 -0.14 6.00
C SER A 960 -53.69 0.42 7.42
N ASN A 961 -53.88 1.74 7.55
CA ASN A 961 -53.94 2.48 8.80
C ASN A 961 -52.75 2.26 9.74
N SER A 962 -51.54 2.01 9.21
CA SER A 962 -50.35 1.90 10.07
C SER A 962 -49.92 3.25 10.65
N VAL A 963 -50.33 4.38 10.05
CA VAL A 963 -50.20 5.69 10.70
C VAL A 963 -50.94 5.69 12.05
N GLY A 964 -52.01 4.91 12.17
CA GLY A 964 -52.81 4.72 13.38
C GLY A 964 -52.02 4.28 14.63
N LEU A 965 -50.84 3.69 14.44
CA LEU A 965 -49.94 3.19 15.49
C LEU A 965 -49.17 4.30 16.22
N TYR A 966 -49.07 5.50 15.62
CA TYR A 966 -48.36 6.64 16.19
C TYR A 966 -49.26 7.52 17.06
N ALA A 967 -48.66 8.43 17.83
CA ALA A 967 -49.37 9.43 18.63
C ALA A 967 -50.29 10.33 17.77
N LYS A 968 -51.28 10.95 18.41
CA LYS A 968 -52.33 11.74 17.73
C LYS A 968 -51.77 12.88 16.87
N GLU A 969 -50.69 13.53 17.29
CA GLU A 969 -50.03 14.62 16.57
C GLU A 969 -49.43 14.14 15.26
N ILE A 970 -48.70 13.02 15.30
CA ILE A 970 -48.11 12.38 14.14
C ILE A 970 -49.20 11.87 13.21
N ARG A 971 -50.24 11.21 13.74
CA ARG A 971 -51.40 10.77 12.96
C ARG A 971 -52.05 11.90 12.19
N LYS A 972 -52.22 13.05 12.83
CA LYS A 972 -52.80 14.24 12.19
C LYS A 972 -51.90 14.75 11.07
N GLN A 973 -50.59 14.81 11.29
CA GLN A 973 -49.64 15.35 10.32
C GLN A 973 -49.39 14.39 9.16
N TRP A 974 -48.97 13.16 9.45
CA TRP A 974 -48.58 12.15 8.46
C TRP A 974 -49.79 11.45 7.83
N GLY A 975 -50.94 11.42 8.50
CA GLY A 975 -52.17 10.82 7.96
C GLY A 975 -52.88 11.67 6.90
N ASN A 976 -52.41 12.89 6.63
CA ASN A 976 -52.94 13.76 5.58
C ASN A 976 -51.82 14.14 4.59
N ALA A 977 -52.02 13.82 3.31
CA ALA A 977 -51.01 14.05 2.26
C ALA A 977 -50.56 15.51 2.12
N GLY A 978 -51.43 16.48 2.43
CA GLY A 978 -51.14 17.91 2.34
C GLY A 978 -50.28 18.44 3.49
N THR A 979 -50.26 17.74 4.63
CA THR A 979 -49.43 18.10 5.80
C THR A 979 -48.30 17.11 6.08
N CYS A 980 -48.30 15.96 5.41
CA CYS A 980 -47.26 14.96 5.52
C CYS A 980 -45.94 15.54 4.97
N PRO A 981 -44.82 15.41 5.71
CA PRO A 981 -43.52 15.81 5.20
C PRO A 981 -43.21 15.08 3.87
N PRO A 982 -42.69 15.77 2.84
CA PRO A 982 -42.39 15.16 1.55
C PRO A 982 -41.53 13.90 1.64
N GLU A 983 -40.59 13.86 2.57
CA GLU A 983 -39.70 12.73 2.82
C GLU A 983 -40.40 11.45 3.29
N TYR A 984 -41.66 11.53 3.73
CA TYR A 984 -42.49 10.39 4.13
C TYR A 984 -43.79 10.28 3.33
N LEU A 985 -43.98 11.12 2.30
CA LEU A 985 -45.24 11.21 1.56
C LEU A 985 -45.64 9.86 0.95
N LEU A 986 -44.75 9.25 0.16
CA LEU A 986 -44.99 7.97 -0.52
C LEU A 986 -44.95 6.78 0.43
N TRP A 987 -44.52 7.01 1.67
CA TRP A 987 -44.59 6.01 2.71
C TRP A 987 -46.00 5.87 3.27
N PHE A 988 -46.71 6.98 3.48
CA PHE A 988 -48.05 6.97 4.07
C PHE A 988 -49.20 7.13 3.06
N HIS A 989 -48.93 7.60 1.84
CA HIS A 989 -49.94 7.91 0.85
C HIS A 989 -49.62 7.32 -0.52
N HIS A 990 -50.67 6.81 -1.19
CA HIS A 990 -50.68 6.68 -2.65
C HIS A 990 -51.26 7.98 -3.21
N VAL A 991 -50.47 8.71 -4.00
CA VAL A 991 -50.85 10.02 -4.53
C VAL A 991 -50.69 10.07 -6.04
N SER A 992 -51.52 10.89 -6.69
CA SER A 992 -51.50 11.03 -8.14
C SER A 992 -50.18 11.60 -8.65
N TRP A 993 -49.76 11.20 -9.86
CA TRP A 993 -48.60 11.76 -10.55
C TRP A 993 -48.65 13.30 -10.72
N ASP A 994 -49.86 13.87 -10.78
CA ASP A 994 -50.10 15.32 -10.89
C ASP A 994 -50.24 16.03 -9.53
N TYR A 995 -50.13 15.29 -8.42
CA TYR A 995 -50.21 15.87 -7.08
C TYR A 995 -49.17 16.97 -6.89
N LYS A 996 -49.59 18.14 -6.43
CA LYS A 996 -48.72 19.30 -6.23
C LYS A 996 -48.08 19.25 -4.84
N LEU A 997 -46.75 19.12 -4.81
CA LEU A 997 -45.99 19.22 -3.56
C LEU A 997 -45.83 20.68 -3.13
N SER A 998 -45.35 20.87 -1.90
CA SER A 998 -45.02 22.18 -1.34
C SER A 998 -43.96 22.95 -2.15
N SER A 999 -43.19 22.28 -3.01
CA SER A 999 -42.27 22.90 -3.97
C SER A 999 -42.96 23.55 -5.18
N GLY A 1000 -44.27 23.33 -5.36
CA GLY A 1000 -45.04 23.74 -6.54
C GLY A 1000 -44.92 22.80 -7.75
N LYS A 1001 -43.97 21.87 -7.73
CA LYS A 1001 -43.83 20.81 -8.74
C LYS A 1001 -44.91 19.75 -8.59
N THR A 1002 -45.22 19.07 -9.70
CA THR A 1002 -46.00 17.83 -9.63
C THR A 1002 -45.16 16.72 -8.98
N LEU A 1003 -45.80 15.65 -8.51
CA LEU A 1003 -45.10 14.49 -7.96
C LEU A 1003 -44.11 13.90 -8.95
N TRP A 1004 -44.51 13.74 -10.22
CA TRP A 1004 -43.63 13.25 -11.27
C TRP A 1004 -42.40 14.17 -11.45
N ASP A 1005 -42.62 15.49 -11.53
CA ASP A 1005 -41.53 16.43 -11.76
C ASP A 1005 -40.57 16.50 -10.58
N GLU A 1006 -41.08 16.47 -9.35
CA GLU A 1006 -40.27 16.42 -8.15
C GLU A 1006 -39.48 15.10 -8.07
N LEU A 1007 -40.12 13.96 -8.34
CA LEU A 1007 -39.47 12.66 -8.34
C LEU A 1007 -38.29 12.61 -9.32
N CYS A 1008 -38.49 13.03 -10.56
CA CYS A 1008 -37.40 13.18 -11.53
C CYS A 1008 -36.33 14.13 -11.00
N SER A 1009 -36.73 15.31 -10.51
CA SER A 1009 -35.77 16.31 -10.00
C SER A 1009 -34.86 15.74 -8.90
N ARG A 1010 -35.39 14.93 -7.97
CA ARG A 1010 -34.60 14.29 -6.91
C ARG A 1010 -33.61 13.27 -7.45
N TYR A 1011 -34.04 12.37 -8.34
CA TYR A 1011 -33.13 11.37 -8.93
C TYR A 1011 -31.97 12.02 -9.69
N TYR A 1012 -32.24 13.06 -10.49
CA TYR A 1012 -31.18 13.77 -11.22
C TYR A 1012 -30.29 14.60 -10.30
N GLN A 1013 -30.86 15.30 -9.31
CA GLN A 1013 -30.07 16.06 -8.34
C GLN A 1013 -29.17 15.16 -7.50
N GLY A 1014 -29.66 14.00 -7.05
CA GLY A 1014 -28.86 13.03 -6.30
C GLY A 1014 -27.66 12.54 -7.10
N GLU A 1015 -27.86 12.21 -8.37
CA GLU A 1015 -26.79 11.78 -9.28
C GLU A 1015 -25.75 12.88 -9.51
N SER A 1016 -26.19 14.09 -9.90
CA SER A 1016 -25.27 15.24 -10.08
C SER A 1016 -24.56 15.66 -8.78
N ALA A 1017 -25.17 15.41 -7.62
CA ALA A 1017 -24.53 15.71 -6.34
C ALA A 1017 -23.28 14.84 -6.08
N VAL A 1018 -23.21 13.62 -6.62
CA VAL A 1018 -22.00 12.78 -6.52
C VAL A 1018 -20.87 13.35 -7.38
N GLU A 1019 -21.17 14.00 -8.51
CA GLU A 1019 -20.17 14.75 -9.28
C GLU A 1019 -19.64 15.95 -8.50
N ASN A 1020 -20.52 16.67 -7.79
CA ASN A 1020 -20.10 17.73 -6.90
C ASN A 1020 -19.21 17.21 -5.75
N MET A 1021 -19.54 16.05 -5.16
CA MET A 1021 -18.70 15.39 -4.16
C MET A 1021 -17.30 15.08 -4.71
N GLN A 1022 -17.18 14.63 -5.96
CA GLN A 1022 -15.89 14.42 -6.63
C GLN A 1022 -15.10 15.72 -6.77
N ASN A 1023 -15.75 16.81 -7.18
CA ASN A 1023 -15.11 18.12 -7.34
C ASN A 1023 -14.62 18.68 -6.00
N GLN A 1024 -15.46 18.59 -4.96
CA GLN A 1024 -15.11 18.98 -3.60
C GLN A 1024 -13.95 18.13 -3.05
N TRP A 1025 -13.98 16.80 -3.24
CA TRP A 1025 -12.86 15.95 -2.85
C TRP A 1025 -11.56 16.33 -3.58
N ASN A 1026 -11.61 16.55 -4.89
CA ASN A 1026 -10.45 16.97 -5.68
C ASN A 1026 -9.83 18.29 -5.16
N SER A 1027 -10.64 19.21 -4.66
CA SER A 1027 -10.16 20.50 -4.12
C SER A 1027 -9.32 20.37 -2.85
N VAL A 1028 -9.48 19.29 -2.08
CA VAL A 1028 -8.74 19.07 -0.82
C VAL A 1028 -7.50 18.19 -1.00
N LYS A 1029 -7.18 17.77 -2.23
CA LYS A 1029 -6.11 16.81 -2.57
C LYS A 1029 -4.77 17.10 -1.88
N LYS A 1030 -4.39 18.38 -1.79
CA LYS A 1030 -3.09 18.80 -1.22
C LYS A 1030 -2.94 18.54 0.28
N ASP A 1031 -4.06 18.40 0.99
CA ASP A 1031 -4.11 18.29 2.46
C ASP A 1031 -4.43 16.86 2.92
N ILE A 1032 -4.46 15.89 1.99
CA ILE A 1032 -4.82 14.49 2.22
C ILE A 1032 -3.66 13.60 1.78
N ASP A 1033 -3.45 12.49 2.50
CA ASP A 1033 -2.51 11.44 2.10
C ASP A 1033 -2.76 11.02 0.63
N PRO A 1034 -1.73 10.96 -0.24
CA PRO A 1034 -1.92 10.68 -1.67
C PRO A 1034 -2.56 9.32 -1.97
N GLU A 1035 -2.33 8.29 -1.16
CA GLU A 1035 -2.92 6.97 -1.36
C GLU A 1035 -4.38 6.94 -0.94
N LEU A 1036 -4.68 7.45 0.25
CA LEU A 1036 -6.04 7.62 0.74
C LEU A 1036 -6.88 8.47 -0.23
N PHE A 1037 -6.31 9.58 -0.73
CA PHE A 1037 -6.96 10.43 -1.72
C PHE A 1037 -7.35 9.67 -2.98
N ARG A 1038 -6.40 8.91 -3.55
CA ARG A 1038 -6.65 8.10 -4.77
C ARG A 1038 -7.69 7.02 -4.53
N PHE A 1039 -7.65 6.36 -3.37
CA PHE A 1039 -8.61 5.33 -3.00
C PHE A 1039 -10.04 5.89 -2.96
N VAL A 1040 -10.26 6.98 -2.22
CA VAL A 1040 -11.57 7.62 -2.08
C VAL A 1040 -12.05 8.20 -3.41
N ALA A 1041 -11.16 8.81 -4.21
CA ALA A 1041 -11.51 9.30 -5.54
C ALA A 1041 -11.95 8.15 -6.48
N GLY A 1042 -11.32 6.98 -6.38
CA GLY A 1042 -11.74 5.78 -7.10
C GLY A 1042 -13.14 5.31 -6.70
N LYS A 1043 -13.44 5.29 -5.40
CA LYS A 1043 -14.76 4.92 -4.87
C LYS A 1043 -15.86 5.90 -5.28
N LEU A 1044 -15.59 7.21 -5.23
CA LEU A 1044 -16.54 8.24 -5.70
C LEU A 1044 -16.86 8.11 -7.20
N LYS A 1045 -15.90 7.70 -8.03
CA LYS A 1045 -16.17 7.38 -9.46
C LYS A 1045 -17.08 6.17 -9.62
N VAL A 1046 -16.95 5.16 -8.76
CA VAL A 1046 -17.85 4.00 -8.74
C VAL A 1046 -19.24 4.45 -8.29
N GLN A 1047 -19.33 5.21 -7.20
CA GLN A 1047 -20.60 5.77 -6.70
C GLN A 1047 -21.31 6.62 -7.75
N GLN A 1048 -20.61 7.41 -8.56
CA GLN A 1048 -21.24 8.19 -9.64
C GLN A 1048 -21.85 7.29 -10.73
N LYS A 1049 -21.14 6.23 -11.14
CA LYS A 1049 -21.66 5.25 -12.12
C LYS A 1049 -22.88 4.51 -11.57
N GLU A 1050 -22.87 4.19 -10.29
CA GLU A 1050 -23.99 3.53 -9.62
C GLU A 1050 -25.17 4.50 -9.42
N ALA A 1051 -24.94 5.76 -9.04
CA ALA A 1051 -25.97 6.78 -8.93
C ALA A 1051 -26.67 7.03 -10.27
N LEU A 1052 -25.90 7.06 -11.37
CA LEU A 1052 -26.43 7.11 -12.74
C LEU A 1052 -27.30 5.90 -13.06
N TRP A 1053 -26.86 4.70 -12.67
CA TRP A 1053 -27.63 3.47 -12.86
C TRP A 1053 -28.94 3.49 -12.06
N TRP A 1054 -28.90 3.91 -10.80
CA TRP A 1054 -30.08 4.08 -9.94
C TRP A 1054 -31.08 5.10 -10.49
N ARG A 1055 -30.60 6.27 -10.92
CA ARG A 1055 -31.41 7.31 -11.57
C ARG A 1055 -32.12 6.75 -12.80
N ASP A 1056 -31.37 6.17 -13.73
CA ASP A 1056 -31.91 5.66 -14.98
C ASP A 1056 -32.92 4.54 -14.74
N ALA A 1057 -32.62 3.60 -13.83
CA ALA A 1057 -33.52 2.50 -13.48
C ALA A 1057 -34.88 2.99 -12.99
N CYS A 1058 -34.87 3.90 -12.02
CA CYS A 1058 -36.09 4.35 -11.38
C CYS A 1058 -36.90 5.30 -12.28
N VAL A 1059 -36.24 6.27 -12.93
CA VAL A 1059 -36.93 7.22 -13.81
C VAL A 1059 -37.55 6.51 -14.99
N LEU A 1060 -36.82 5.62 -15.67
CA LEU A 1060 -37.37 4.90 -16.84
C LEU A 1060 -38.49 3.94 -16.45
N TYR A 1061 -38.37 3.26 -15.32
CA TYR A 1061 -39.42 2.35 -14.83
C TYR A 1061 -40.69 3.11 -14.47
N PHE A 1062 -40.61 4.13 -13.62
CA PHE A 1062 -41.78 4.90 -13.19
C PHE A 1062 -42.40 5.71 -14.34
N GLN A 1063 -41.62 6.12 -15.35
CA GLN A 1063 -42.14 6.78 -16.55
C GLN A 1063 -43.20 5.94 -17.28
N GLN A 1064 -43.09 4.60 -17.26
CA GLN A 1064 -44.06 3.71 -17.91
C GLN A 1064 -45.47 3.85 -17.31
N PHE A 1065 -45.54 4.17 -16.02
CA PHE A 1065 -46.76 4.36 -15.25
C PHE A 1065 -47.25 5.81 -15.31
N ALA A 1066 -46.35 6.76 -15.08
CA ALA A 1066 -46.67 8.18 -15.10
C ALA A 1066 -47.12 8.67 -16.49
N ARG A 1067 -46.60 8.06 -17.57
CA ARG A 1067 -46.85 8.43 -18.97
C ARG A 1067 -46.63 9.93 -19.25
N LYS A 1068 -45.65 10.51 -18.55
CA LYS A 1068 -45.25 11.92 -18.65
C LYS A 1068 -43.81 12.02 -19.17
N PRO A 1069 -43.48 13.08 -19.94
CA PRO A 1069 -42.09 13.33 -20.32
C PRO A 1069 -41.25 13.64 -19.09
N ILE A 1070 -39.95 13.36 -19.16
CA ILE A 1070 -39.00 13.84 -18.15
C ILE A 1070 -38.97 15.38 -18.25
N PRO A 1071 -39.12 16.12 -17.14
CA PRO A 1071 -39.24 17.58 -17.19
C PRO A 1071 -37.92 18.25 -17.58
N ALA A 1072 -38.00 19.36 -18.32
CA ALA A 1072 -36.85 20.21 -18.59
C ALA A 1072 -36.29 20.81 -17.27
N PRO A 1073 -34.96 21.01 -17.14
CA PRO A 1073 -33.92 20.86 -18.16
C PRO A 1073 -33.28 19.45 -18.23
N TYR A 1074 -33.86 18.44 -17.57
CA TYR A 1074 -33.23 17.13 -17.47
C TYR A 1074 -33.25 16.37 -18.80
N GLN A 1075 -32.11 15.78 -19.16
CA GLN A 1075 -31.97 15.00 -20.39
C GLN A 1075 -32.50 13.59 -20.20
N LYS A 1076 -33.12 13.04 -21.24
CA LYS A 1076 -33.55 11.64 -21.24
C LYS A 1076 -32.35 10.70 -21.02
N PRO A 1077 -32.48 9.63 -20.20
CA PRO A 1077 -31.45 8.62 -20.06
C PRO A 1077 -30.99 8.05 -21.40
N GLN A 1078 -29.68 7.81 -21.53
CA GLN A 1078 -29.10 7.23 -22.75
C GLN A 1078 -29.36 5.72 -22.84
N ARG A 1079 -29.42 5.03 -21.69
CA ARG A 1079 -29.75 3.60 -21.62
C ARG A 1079 -31.25 3.39 -21.78
N SER A 1080 -31.64 2.27 -22.39
CA SER A 1080 -33.03 1.81 -22.34
C SER A 1080 -33.34 1.15 -20.99
N LEU A 1081 -34.63 1.03 -20.65
CA LEU A 1081 -35.04 0.30 -19.44
C LEU A 1081 -34.58 -1.17 -19.48
N GLU A 1082 -34.54 -1.77 -20.67
CA GLU A 1082 -34.10 -3.15 -20.86
C GLU A 1082 -32.60 -3.30 -20.56
N ASP A 1083 -31.77 -2.35 -21.03
CA ASP A 1083 -30.34 -2.35 -20.73
C ASP A 1083 -30.08 -2.25 -19.22
N VAL A 1084 -30.87 -1.42 -18.53
CA VAL A 1084 -30.76 -1.22 -17.08
C VAL A 1084 -31.22 -2.44 -16.29
N LYS A 1085 -32.27 -3.13 -16.75
CA LYS A 1085 -32.72 -4.42 -16.19
C LYS A 1085 -31.66 -5.50 -16.34
N LYS A 1086 -31.10 -5.64 -17.54
CA LYS A 1086 -30.05 -6.60 -17.84
C LYS A 1086 -28.82 -6.38 -16.95
N LEU A 1087 -28.44 -5.11 -16.70
CA LEU A 1087 -27.36 -4.80 -15.78
C LEU A 1087 -27.67 -5.25 -14.34
N ALA A 1088 -28.91 -5.06 -13.85
CA ALA A 1088 -29.31 -5.54 -12.53
C ALA A 1088 -29.26 -7.06 -12.43
N GLU A 1089 -29.72 -7.77 -13.46
CA GLU A 1089 -29.69 -9.23 -13.51
C GLU A 1089 -28.27 -9.77 -13.43
N ILE A 1090 -27.29 -9.13 -14.09
CA ILE A 1090 -25.87 -9.52 -14.02
C ILE A 1090 -25.38 -9.55 -12.57
N TYR A 1091 -25.70 -8.53 -11.77
CA TYR A 1091 -25.29 -8.48 -10.36
C TYR A 1091 -26.04 -9.47 -9.46
N GLN A 1092 -27.17 -10.02 -9.91
CA GLN A 1092 -27.92 -11.04 -9.16
C GLN A 1092 -27.54 -12.48 -9.55
N LEU A 1093 -26.67 -12.67 -10.54
CA LEU A 1093 -26.13 -14.00 -10.88
C LEU A 1093 -25.35 -14.56 -9.69
N ARG A 1094 -25.64 -15.83 -9.35
CA ARG A 1094 -24.97 -16.56 -8.26
C ARG A 1094 -23.76 -17.31 -8.78
#